data_AF-W2TZP0-F1
#
_entry.id   AF-W2TZP0-F1
#
_cell.length_a   1.000
_cell.length_b   1.000
_cell.length_c   1.000
_cell.angle_alpha   90.00
_cell.angle_beta   90.00
_cell.angle_gamma   90.00
#
_symmetry.space_group_name_H-M   'P 1'
#
loop_
_entity.id
_entity.type
_entity.pdbx_description
1 polymer ?
#
loop_
_entity_poly.entity_id
_entity_poly.type
_entity_poly.pdbx_seq_one_letter_code
_entity_poly.pdbx_strand_id
1 'polypeptide(L)'
;MNETSNTYGIETNAMTLQRFVLHEQRKHPSASGDLTHLLTSLLTAFKAITSSVRKAGLARLYGIAGNTNVQGEEVKKLDVLSNELMINMIRSSYTSCAMVSEENDDVIEVDEGKQGKYIVTFDPLDGSSNIDCLVSIGTIFGIWKKHTDGPVTKADLLQSGRAMVAAGYCLYGSATMVVLSTGRGVNGFMLDPSIGEFILTNPKMKMPEKGKYYSINEGYAKHWPKALTEYVHSRKFPEPGKKGMAQRYVGSMVADVHRTLLNGGIFLYPATADAPKGKLRYLYECAPMAFLIEQAGGIATTGERPVLDHVPTDIHERGIIYLGSKLDVEELLSYFEKYKDLMLVEVNLFFIFFSSKLELFFTSFRKWIGKFSEKKMSREAYGIETDSMTLQRFVLAEQRRYPKATGDLTHLLTSLLTAFKAISSAVRKAGLANLYGIAGNINVQGEEVSFIVVKKITYAQQLIIVMTVSFKVKKLDVLSNELMINMITSSYACSGMVSEENEQIIEVEDAKRGKYVVTFDPLDGSSNIDCLVSIGYHISLFLFDEMDIYNAEKCTIFGIWRKITEGPATKDDFMQPGKAMVAAGYCLYGSATIVVLSTGHGVNGFMLDPSIGEFILTHPKMRVPEKGKIYSINEGYARYWSKGLSEYVRTRKFPEAGKKVMGHRYVGSMVADIHRTILNGGIFLYSPTKDAPTGKLRLLYECAPMAFIVEQAGGIATNGKKRILDVVPEDIHQRSTLYLGSKKDVEELLTFFAKDQ
;
A
#
# COMPACT_ATOMS: atom_id res chain seq x y z
N MET A 1 -4.14 -9.35 -33.56
CA MET A 1 -4.09 -7.88 -33.44
C MET A 1 -4.31 -7.29 -34.83
N ASN A 2 -5.14 -6.27 -34.99
CA ASN A 2 -5.40 -5.62 -36.29
C ASN A 2 -4.24 -4.69 -36.67
N GLU A 3 -4.07 -4.40 -37.97
CA GLU A 3 -3.01 -3.55 -38.52
C GLU A 3 -2.82 -2.23 -37.76
N THR A 4 -3.91 -1.57 -37.36
CA THR A 4 -3.88 -0.31 -36.59
C THR A 4 -3.16 -0.43 -35.24
N SER A 5 -3.29 -1.57 -34.55
CA SER A 5 -2.63 -1.83 -33.28
C SER A 5 -1.13 -2.05 -33.45
N ASN A 6 -0.72 -2.68 -34.56
CA ASN A 6 0.70 -2.91 -34.86
C ASN A 6 1.40 -1.62 -35.32
N THR A 7 0.69 -0.74 -36.04
CA THR A 7 1.26 0.49 -36.58
C THR A 7 1.32 1.64 -35.57
N TYR A 8 0.30 1.80 -34.72
CA TYR A 8 0.17 2.98 -33.85
C TYR A 8 0.18 2.65 -32.35
N GLY A 9 0.27 1.38 -31.96
CA GLY A 9 0.21 0.97 -30.56
C GLY A 9 -1.14 1.26 -29.88
N ILE A 10 -2.20 1.46 -30.65
CA ILE A 10 -3.56 1.74 -30.18
C ILE A 10 -4.39 0.44 -30.22
N GLU A 11 -4.80 -0.05 -29.05
CA GLU A 11 -5.74 -1.17 -28.94
C GLU A 11 -7.19 -0.66 -28.91
N THR A 12 -7.88 -0.75 -30.03
CA THR A 12 -9.28 -0.29 -30.17
C THR A 12 -10.33 -1.31 -29.75
N ASN A 13 -9.97 -2.59 -29.60
CA ASN A 13 -10.89 -3.66 -29.19
C ASN A 13 -10.78 -3.98 -27.71
N ALA A 14 -10.88 -2.96 -26.87
CA ALA A 14 -10.80 -3.11 -25.42
C ALA A 14 -11.94 -3.99 -24.87
N MET A 15 -11.59 -4.92 -23.99
CA MET A 15 -12.57 -5.77 -23.30
C MET A 15 -12.96 -5.13 -21.98
N THR A 16 -14.16 -4.58 -21.87
CA THR A 16 -14.70 -4.13 -20.58
C THR A 16 -15.12 -5.32 -19.72
N LEU A 17 -15.17 -5.14 -18.40
CA LEU A 17 -15.63 -6.17 -17.48
C LEU A 17 -17.09 -6.60 -17.77
N GLN A 18 -17.96 -5.65 -18.10
CA GLN A 18 -19.34 -5.97 -18.49
C GLN A 18 -19.38 -6.83 -19.76
N ARG A 19 -18.58 -6.48 -20.79
CA ARG A 19 -18.45 -7.27 -22.02
C ARG A 19 -17.85 -8.65 -21.73
N PHE A 20 -16.87 -8.74 -20.84
CA PHE A 20 -16.25 -10.00 -20.42
C PHE A 20 -17.26 -10.93 -19.75
N VAL A 21 -18.03 -10.44 -18.77
CA VAL A 21 -19.02 -11.25 -18.06
C VAL A 21 -20.14 -11.72 -19.02
N LEU A 22 -20.61 -10.85 -19.91
CA LEU A 22 -21.55 -11.22 -20.97
C LEU A 22 -20.98 -12.28 -21.92
N HIS A 23 -19.70 -12.16 -22.28
CA HIS A 23 -19.01 -13.14 -23.10
C HIS A 23 -18.89 -14.50 -22.40
N GLU A 24 -18.56 -14.52 -21.11
CA GLU A 24 -18.52 -15.75 -20.30
C GLU A 24 -19.93 -16.37 -20.14
N GLN A 25 -20.96 -15.56 -19.90
CA GLN A 25 -22.35 -16.03 -19.79
C GLN A 25 -22.78 -16.81 -21.05
N ARG A 26 -22.43 -16.32 -22.25
CA ARG A 26 -22.78 -16.99 -23.52
C ARG A 26 -22.18 -18.39 -23.66
N LYS A 27 -21.14 -18.72 -22.89
CA LYS A 27 -20.56 -20.07 -22.86
C LYS A 27 -21.41 -21.06 -22.04
N HIS A 28 -22.47 -20.58 -21.37
CA HIS A 28 -23.36 -21.35 -20.52
C HIS A 28 -24.81 -21.18 -20.97
N PRO A 29 -25.35 -22.08 -21.82
CA PRO A 29 -26.69 -21.96 -22.38
C PRO A 29 -27.83 -21.88 -21.34
N SER A 30 -27.60 -22.43 -20.14
CA SER A 30 -28.55 -22.40 -19.01
C SER A 30 -28.43 -21.16 -18.11
N ALA A 31 -27.49 -20.24 -18.39
CA ALA A 31 -27.30 -19.05 -17.57
C ALA A 31 -28.39 -18.00 -17.86
N SER A 32 -29.25 -17.74 -16.87
CA SER A 32 -30.35 -16.76 -16.94
C SER A 32 -29.89 -15.30 -17.06
N GLY A 33 -28.64 -15.00 -16.70
CA GLY A 33 -28.10 -13.63 -16.64
C GLY A 33 -28.07 -13.01 -15.24
N ASP A 34 -28.65 -13.68 -14.23
CA ASP A 34 -28.72 -13.17 -12.85
C ASP A 34 -27.33 -12.83 -12.28
N LEU A 35 -26.35 -13.73 -12.46
CA LEU A 35 -24.98 -13.47 -12.00
C LEU A 35 -24.35 -12.28 -12.73
N THR A 36 -24.63 -12.13 -14.02
CA THR A 36 -24.14 -10.98 -14.81
C THR A 36 -24.71 -9.68 -14.27
N HIS A 37 -26.00 -9.68 -13.95
CA HIS A 37 -26.66 -8.50 -13.39
C HIS A 37 -26.14 -8.18 -11.98
N LEU A 38 -25.98 -9.18 -11.12
CA LEU A 38 -25.37 -9.04 -9.80
C LEU A 38 -23.97 -8.42 -9.87
N LEU A 39 -23.10 -8.98 -10.74
CA LEU A 39 -21.75 -8.46 -10.94
C LEU A 39 -21.80 -7.02 -11.43
N THR A 40 -22.69 -6.67 -12.36
CA THR A 40 -22.87 -5.30 -12.86
C THR A 40 -23.28 -4.32 -11.75
N SER A 41 -24.17 -4.73 -10.83
CA SER A 41 -24.53 -3.93 -9.66
C SER A 41 -23.34 -3.72 -8.72
N LEU A 42 -22.55 -4.75 -8.47
CA LEU A 42 -21.31 -4.65 -7.70
C LEU A 42 -20.31 -3.67 -8.34
N LEU A 43 -20.16 -3.67 -9.67
CA LEU A 43 -19.28 -2.70 -10.35
C LEU A 43 -19.72 -1.27 -10.11
N THR A 44 -21.02 -1.02 -10.06
CA THR A 44 -21.57 0.30 -9.76
C THR A 44 -21.25 0.71 -8.32
N ALA A 45 -21.39 -0.21 -7.36
CA ALA A 45 -20.97 0.01 -5.98
C ALA A 45 -19.47 0.34 -5.90
N PHE A 46 -18.60 -0.43 -6.55
CA PHE A 46 -17.15 -0.20 -6.55
C PHE A 46 -16.79 1.16 -7.15
N LYS A 47 -17.48 1.61 -8.21
CA LYS A 47 -17.33 2.95 -8.80
C LYS A 47 -17.75 4.07 -7.85
N ALA A 48 -18.82 3.86 -7.09
CA ALA A 48 -19.26 4.82 -6.08
C ALA A 48 -18.31 4.88 -4.88
N ILE A 49 -17.82 3.74 -4.42
CA ILE A 49 -16.87 3.63 -3.30
C ILE A 49 -15.53 4.27 -3.71
N THR A 50 -14.97 3.94 -4.88
CA THR A 50 -13.71 4.58 -5.31
C THR A 50 -13.85 6.10 -5.44
N SER A 51 -14.97 6.61 -5.95
CA SER A 51 -15.23 8.06 -5.99
C SER A 51 -15.19 8.68 -4.60
N SER A 52 -15.75 7.97 -3.60
CA SER A 52 -15.78 8.40 -2.19
C SER A 52 -14.40 8.31 -1.54
N VAL A 53 -13.68 7.20 -1.71
CA VAL A 53 -12.31 6.98 -1.21
C VAL A 53 -11.36 8.08 -1.72
N ARG A 54 -11.43 8.41 -3.01
CA ARG A 54 -10.56 9.43 -3.64
C ARG A 54 -10.81 10.84 -3.13
N LYS A 55 -11.96 11.09 -2.50
CA LYS A 55 -12.39 12.40 -1.99
C LYS A 55 -12.64 12.39 -0.48
N ALA A 56 -12.21 11.35 0.23
CA ALA A 56 -12.61 11.12 1.62
C ALA A 56 -12.21 12.30 2.54
N GLY A 57 -11.05 12.91 2.33
CA GLY A 57 -10.63 14.10 3.08
C GLY A 57 -11.40 15.37 2.76
N LEU A 58 -11.90 15.49 1.52
CA LEU A 58 -12.66 16.65 1.05
C LEU A 58 -14.09 16.63 1.61
N ALA A 59 -14.71 15.46 1.58
CA ALA A 59 -16.07 15.25 2.07
C ALA A 59 -16.15 15.07 3.60
N ARG A 60 -15.03 15.30 4.33
CA ARG A 60 -14.92 15.07 5.79
C ARG A 60 -15.41 13.67 6.20
N LEU A 61 -15.12 12.68 5.35
CA LEU A 61 -15.41 11.27 5.56
C LEU A 61 -14.35 10.59 6.43
N TYR A 62 -13.25 11.28 6.73
CA TYR A 62 -12.31 10.88 7.77
C TYR A 62 -12.91 11.07 9.16
N GLY A 63 -12.56 10.13 10.05
CA GLY A 63 -13.02 10.12 11.43
C GLY A 63 -14.14 9.13 11.73
N ILE A 64 -14.40 9.01 13.03
CA ILE A 64 -15.30 8.03 13.64
C ILE A 64 -16.75 8.44 13.34
N ALA A 65 -17.58 7.49 12.90
CA ALA A 65 -18.99 7.71 12.59
C ALA A 65 -19.83 7.99 13.85
N GLY A 66 -19.40 7.41 14.98
CA GLY A 66 -20.02 7.52 16.31
C GLY A 66 -20.17 6.18 17.02
N ASN A 67 -20.02 5.07 16.29
CA ASN A 67 -20.38 3.72 16.72
C ASN A 67 -19.16 2.79 16.78
N THR A 68 -19.30 1.70 17.55
CA THR A 68 -18.38 0.57 17.58
C THR A 68 -19.08 -0.61 16.92
N ASN A 69 -18.45 -1.30 15.97
CA ASN A 69 -19.04 -2.48 15.32
C ASN A 69 -19.03 -3.69 16.28
N VAL A 70 -19.71 -4.79 15.92
CA VAL A 70 -19.75 -6.04 16.72
C VAL A 70 -18.38 -6.63 17.02
N GLN A 71 -17.34 -6.18 16.32
CA GLN A 71 -15.96 -6.64 16.47
C GLN A 71 -15.16 -5.80 17.47
N GLY A 72 -15.76 -4.73 18.02
CA GLY A 72 -15.12 -3.82 18.97
C GLY A 72 -14.23 -2.76 18.31
N GLU A 73 -14.33 -2.56 17.00
CA GLU A 73 -13.54 -1.57 16.25
C GLU A 73 -14.34 -0.25 16.07
N GLU A 74 -13.65 0.89 16.10
CA GLU A 74 -14.27 2.20 15.86
C GLU A 74 -14.64 2.34 14.39
N VAL A 75 -15.95 2.46 14.11
CA VAL A 75 -16.46 2.53 12.73
C VAL A 75 -16.13 3.89 12.12
N LYS A 76 -15.51 3.91 10.94
CA LYS A 76 -15.27 5.15 10.19
C LYS A 76 -16.46 5.46 9.29
N LYS A 77 -16.67 6.74 8.97
CA LYS A 77 -17.80 7.15 8.12
C LYS A 77 -17.76 6.50 6.72
N LEU A 78 -16.56 6.25 6.22
CA LEU A 78 -16.38 5.61 4.91
C LEU A 78 -16.76 4.13 4.94
N ASP A 79 -16.63 3.45 6.09
CA ASP A 79 -17.10 2.07 6.28
C ASP A 79 -18.63 2.02 6.14
N VAL A 80 -19.33 2.91 6.85
CA VAL A 80 -20.81 3.04 6.78
C VAL A 80 -21.28 3.34 5.35
N LEU A 81 -20.65 4.31 4.68
CA LEU A 81 -21.00 4.67 3.30
C LEU A 81 -20.80 3.49 2.34
N SER A 82 -19.66 2.80 2.46
CA SER A 82 -19.34 1.67 1.59
C SER A 82 -20.31 0.51 1.82
N ASN A 83 -20.66 0.24 3.08
CA ASN A 83 -21.64 -0.77 3.45
C ASN A 83 -23.02 -0.47 2.85
N GLU A 84 -23.53 0.75 3.04
CA GLU A 84 -24.83 1.17 2.49
C GLU A 84 -24.86 1.11 0.96
N LEU A 85 -23.79 1.51 0.28
CA LEU A 85 -23.68 1.41 -1.18
C LEU A 85 -23.74 -0.05 -1.64
N MET A 86 -22.99 -0.94 -0.99
CA MET A 86 -23.01 -2.37 -1.29
C MET A 86 -24.39 -2.98 -1.08
N ILE A 87 -24.99 -2.78 0.10
CA ILE A 87 -26.32 -3.28 0.45
C ILE A 87 -27.36 -2.82 -0.58
N ASN A 88 -27.39 -1.52 -0.88
CA ASN A 88 -28.40 -0.96 -1.78
C ASN A 88 -28.22 -1.48 -3.22
N MET A 89 -26.99 -1.55 -3.73
CA MET A 89 -26.74 -2.05 -5.09
C MET A 89 -27.01 -3.55 -5.23
N ILE A 90 -26.67 -4.36 -4.21
CA ILE A 90 -26.97 -5.80 -4.21
C ILE A 90 -28.48 -6.02 -4.08
N ARG A 91 -29.16 -5.31 -3.17
CA ARG A 91 -30.62 -5.41 -2.99
C ARG A 91 -31.37 -4.99 -4.25
N SER A 92 -30.94 -3.92 -4.93
CA SER A 92 -31.58 -3.44 -6.16
C SER A 92 -31.23 -4.27 -7.40
N SER A 93 -30.39 -5.30 -7.26
CA SER A 93 -30.06 -6.21 -8.36
C SER A 93 -31.15 -7.25 -8.64
N TYR A 94 -32.12 -7.46 -7.74
CA TYR A 94 -33.14 -8.53 -7.87
C TYR A 94 -32.56 -9.95 -8.01
N THR A 95 -31.30 -10.16 -7.61
CA THR A 95 -30.60 -11.44 -7.83
C THR A 95 -30.10 -12.10 -6.54
N SER A 96 -30.12 -11.37 -5.42
CA SER A 96 -29.71 -11.86 -4.10
C SER A 96 -30.93 -12.10 -3.20
N CYS A 97 -30.86 -13.11 -2.33
CA CYS A 97 -31.85 -13.35 -1.28
C CYS A 97 -31.35 -12.94 0.11
N ALA A 98 -30.04 -12.94 0.34
CA ALA A 98 -29.45 -12.53 1.60
C ALA A 98 -28.04 -11.97 1.42
N MET A 99 -27.63 -11.14 2.38
CA MET A 99 -26.29 -10.58 2.46
C MET A 99 -25.70 -10.76 3.86
N VAL A 100 -24.38 -10.93 3.92
CA VAL A 100 -23.60 -10.90 5.17
C VAL A 100 -22.50 -9.86 5.01
N SER A 101 -22.54 -8.81 5.82
CA SER A 101 -21.53 -7.74 5.81
C SER A 101 -20.62 -7.86 7.03
N GLU A 102 -19.38 -7.39 6.93
CA GLU A 102 -18.56 -7.14 8.10
C GLU A 102 -19.20 -6.14 9.07
N GLU A 103 -19.92 -5.15 8.54
CA GLU A 103 -20.43 -3.98 9.28
C GLU A 103 -21.84 -4.18 9.86
N ASN A 104 -22.43 -5.37 9.73
CA ASN A 104 -23.77 -5.66 10.22
C ASN A 104 -23.77 -6.83 11.19
N ASP A 105 -24.47 -6.62 12.32
CA ASP A 105 -24.63 -7.54 13.45
C ASP A 105 -25.38 -8.84 13.08
N ASP A 106 -26.25 -8.76 12.07
CA ASP A 106 -27.20 -9.79 11.65
C ASP A 106 -27.17 -9.97 10.12
N VAL A 107 -27.73 -11.10 9.66
CA VAL A 107 -27.98 -11.32 8.22
C VAL A 107 -28.94 -10.27 7.67
N ILE A 108 -28.65 -9.78 6.47
CA ILE A 108 -29.52 -8.83 5.77
C ILE A 108 -30.34 -9.61 4.74
N GLU A 109 -31.56 -9.96 5.10
CA GLU A 109 -32.50 -10.58 4.17
C GLU A 109 -33.02 -9.56 3.15
N VAL A 110 -33.15 -9.98 1.89
CA VAL A 110 -33.73 -9.17 0.83
C VAL A 110 -35.25 -9.34 0.85
N ASP A 111 -36.00 -8.24 0.71
CA ASP A 111 -37.46 -8.26 0.62
C ASP A 111 -37.94 -9.29 -0.42
N GLU A 112 -38.97 -10.09 -0.11
CA GLU A 112 -39.47 -11.19 -0.95
C GLU A 112 -39.64 -10.80 -2.44
N GLY A 113 -40.21 -9.61 -2.72
CA GLY A 113 -40.42 -9.12 -4.08
C GLY A 113 -39.15 -8.72 -4.86
N LYS A 114 -37.99 -8.74 -4.20
CA LYS A 114 -36.67 -8.42 -4.77
C LYS A 114 -35.68 -9.58 -4.65
N GLN A 115 -36.12 -10.74 -4.16
CA GLN A 115 -35.23 -11.87 -3.95
C GLN A 115 -34.79 -12.50 -5.27
N GLY A 116 -33.53 -12.91 -5.31
CA GLY A 116 -33.02 -13.86 -6.29
C GLY A 116 -32.34 -15.05 -5.62
N LYS A 117 -31.49 -15.77 -6.37
CA LYS A 117 -30.93 -17.07 -5.94
C LYS A 117 -29.55 -17.01 -5.30
N TYR A 118 -28.95 -15.83 -5.17
CA TYR A 118 -27.60 -15.67 -4.65
C TYR A 118 -27.58 -15.19 -3.21
N ILE A 119 -26.49 -15.52 -2.51
CA ILE A 119 -26.11 -14.98 -1.21
C ILE A 119 -24.77 -14.29 -1.40
N VAL A 120 -24.68 -13.04 -0.95
CA VAL A 120 -23.46 -12.24 -1.12
C VAL A 120 -22.87 -11.92 0.24
N THR A 121 -21.65 -12.36 0.48
CA THR A 121 -20.89 -11.95 1.67
C THR A 121 -19.86 -10.92 1.24
N PHE A 122 -19.64 -9.90 2.05
CA PHE A 122 -18.67 -8.87 1.70
C PHE A 122 -18.08 -8.16 2.92
N ASP A 123 -16.82 -7.78 2.76
CA ASP A 123 -16.18 -6.73 3.54
C ASP A 123 -16.25 -5.47 2.67
N PRO A 124 -17.06 -4.47 3.06
CA PRO A 124 -17.25 -3.27 2.26
C PRO A 124 -15.98 -2.44 2.15
N LEU A 125 -15.08 -2.48 3.15
CA LEU A 125 -13.89 -1.65 3.20
C LEU A 125 -12.72 -2.25 4.02
N ASP A 126 -12.07 -3.29 3.49
CA ASP A 126 -10.85 -3.89 4.04
C ASP A 126 -9.75 -2.85 4.22
N GLY A 127 -9.09 -2.92 5.37
CA GLY A 127 -7.98 -2.04 5.70
C GLY A 127 -8.43 -0.64 6.11
N SER A 128 -9.69 -0.46 6.55
CA SER A 128 -10.27 0.80 7.02
C SER A 128 -9.35 1.60 7.99
N SER A 129 -8.60 0.89 8.84
CA SER A 129 -7.59 1.50 9.72
C SER A 129 -6.54 2.36 8.99
N ASN A 130 -6.30 2.12 7.71
CA ASN A 130 -5.33 2.82 6.87
C ASN A 130 -5.93 3.97 6.02
N ILE A 131 -7.25 4.20 6.07
CA ILE A 131 -7.95 5.24 5.28
C ILE A 131 -7.29 6.62 5.45
N ASP A 132 -7.02 7.03 6.68
CA ASP A 132 -6.49 8.36 6.98
C ASP A 132 -5.04 8.52 6.49
N CYS A 133 -4.32 7.41 6.33
CA CYS A 133 -2.93 7.38 5.85
C CYS A 133 -2.81 7.21 4.34
N LEU A 134 -3.94 7.17 3.62
CA LEU A 134 -4.01 7.06 2.16
C LEU A 134 -3.29 5.83 1.57
N VAL A 135 -3.04 4.83 2.40
CA VAL A 135 -2.51 3.54 1.95
C VAL A 135 -3.65 2.77 1.26
N SER A 136 -3.28 1.84 0.39
CA SER A 136 -4.22 0.92 -0.28
C SER A 136 -5.19 0.24 0.70
N ILE A 137 -6.47 0.26 0.32
CA ILE A 137 -7.62 -0.39 0.97
C ILE A 137 -8.46 -1.09 -0.12
N GLY A 138 -9.49 -1.85 0.25
CA GLY A 138 -10.30 -2.54 -0.77
C GLY A 138 -11.68 -2.97 -0.32
N THR A 139 -12.43 -3.60 -1.21
CA THR A 139 -13.69 -4.29 -0.92
C THR A 139 -13.51 -5.76 -1.28
N ILE A 140 -13.95 -6.68 -0.43
CA ILE A 140 -13.87 -8.13 -0.68
C ILE A 140 -15.29 -8.67 -0.81
N PHE A 141 -15.54 -9.59 -1.73
CA PHE A 141 -16.83 -10.24 -1.84
C PHE A 141 -16.74 -11.70 -2.26
N GLY A 142 -17.66 -12.51 -1.74
CA GLY A 142 -17.94 -13.86 -2.21
C GLY A 142 -19.42 -14.01 -2.57
N ILE A 143 -19.70 -14.90 -3.52
CA ILE A 143 -21.06 -15.17 -4.01
C ILE A 143 -21.32 -16.67 -3.91
N TRP A 144 -22.36 -17.04 -3.18
CA TRP A 144 -22.88 -18.40 -3.04
C TRP A 144 -24.26 -18.49 -3.67
N LYS A 145 -24.69 -19.70 -3.96
CA LYS A 145 -26.07 -19.97 -4.39
C LYS A 145 -26.87 -20.50 -3.19
N LYS A 146 -28.11 -20.04 -3.04
CA LYS A 146 -29.08 -20.67 -2.13
C LYS A 146 -29.35 -22.11 -2.57
N HIS A 147 -29.46 -23.04 -1.63
CA HIS A 147 -29.67 -24.46 -1.93
C HIS A 147 -30.90 -25.07 -1.28
N THR A 148 -31.52 -24.39 -0.31
CA THR A 148 -32.84 -24.76 0.21
C THR A 148 -33.97 -24.10 -0.56
N ASP A 149 -35.17 -24.67 -0.49
CA ASP A 149 -36.42 -24.02 -0.90
C ASP A 149 -36.98 -23.14 0.23
N GLY A 150 -37.83 -22.16 -0.10
CA GLY A 150 -38.47 -21.30 0.91
C GLY A 150 -37.58 -20.15 1.42
N PRO A 151 -37.77 -19.67 2.66
CA PRO A 151 -36.96 -18.59 3.26
C PRO A 151 -35.47 -18.94 3.38
N VAL A 152 -34.63 -17.93 3.59
CA VAL A 152 -33.19 -18.12 3.80
C VAL A 152 -32.96 -18.84 5.13
N THR A 153 -32.15 -19.89 5.11
CA THR A 153 -31.82 -20.65 6.31
C THR A 153 -30.36 -20.46 6.71
N LYS A 154 -30.03 -20.80 7.97
CA LYS A 154 -28.65 -20.84 8.44
C LYS A 154 -27.76 -21.77 7.59
N ALA A 155 -28.31 -22.86 7.07
CA ALA A 155 -27.57 -23.77 6.18
C ALA A 155 -27.19 -23.07 4.86
N ASP A 156 -28.09 -22.25 4.29
CA ASP A 156 -27.77 -21.48 3.09
C ASP A 156 -26.67 -20.44 3.32
N LEU A 157 -26.60 -19.84 4.51
CA LEU A 157 -25.60 -18.82 4.86
C LEU A 157 -24.23 -19.43 5.17
N LEU A 158 -24.21 -20.62 5.79
CA LEU A 158 -23.00 -21.24 6.32
C LEU A 158 -22.50 -22.37 5.42
N GLN A 159 -22.03 -21.98 4.24
CA GLN A 159 -21.50 -22.90 3.25
C GLN A 159 -19.98 -22.92 3.26
N SER A 160 -19.41 -24.07 2.87
CA SER A 160 -17.97 -24.16 2.57
C SER A 160 -17.60 -23.22 1.41
N GLY A 161 -16.37 -22.69 1.44
CA GLY A 161 -15.83 -21.89 0.35
C GLY A 161 -15.78 -22.62 -1.00
N ARG A 162 -15.82 -23.97 -1.01
CA ARG A 162 -15.93 -24.78 -2.24
C ARG A 162 -17.25 -24.57 -2.99
N ALA A 163 -18.30 -24.10 -2.32
CA ALA A 163 -19.60 -23.84 -2.91
C ALA A 163 -19.73 -22.45 -3.55
N MET A 164 -18.70 -21.60 -3.47
CA MET A 164 -18.73 -20.29 -4.14
C MET A 164 -18.86 -20.43 -5.64
N VAL A 165 -19.72 -19.60 -6.22
CA VAL A 165 -19.89 -19.48 -7.69
C VAL A 165 -19.03 -18.37 -8.28
N ALA A 166 -18.69 -17.37 -7.47
CA ALA A 166 -17.77 -16.32 -7.82
C ALA A 166 -17.21 -15.66 -6.56
N ALA A 167 -16.01 -15.11 -6.67
CA ALA A 167 -15.39 -14.29 -5.63
C ALA A 167 -14.49 -13.25 -6.27
N GLY A 168 -14.25 -12.18 -5.54
CA GLY A 168 -13.38 -11.11 -6.02
C GLY A 168 -13.05 -10.10 -4.94
N TYR A 169 -12.22 -9.15 -5.33
CA TYR A 169 -11.99 -7.94 -4.57
C TYR A 169 -11.85 -6.74 -5.50
N CYS A 170 -12.17 -5.55 -4.99
CA CYS A 170 -11.82 -4.28 -5.58
C CYS A 170 -10.71 -3.64 -4.75
N LEU A 171 -9.55 -3.37 -5.35
CA LEU A 171 -8.42 -2.69 -4.70
C LEU A 171 -8.46 -1.21 -5.05
N TYR A 172 -8.54 -0.35 -4.02
CA TYR A 172 -8.48 1.10 -4.10
C TYR A 172 -7.05 1.60 -3.78
N GLY A 173 -6.08 1.25 -4.63
CA GLY A 173 -4.67 1.64 -4.48
C GLY A 173 -4.33 2.92 -5.25
N SER A 174 -3.17 2.96 -5.93
CA SER A 174 -2.81 4.10 -6.78
C SER A 174 -3.68 4.19 -8.06
N ALA A 175 -4.19 3.05 -8.52
CA ALA A 175 -5.34 2.95 -9.42
C ALA A 175 -6.35 1.99 -8.80
N THR A 176 -7.53 1.90 -9.40
CA THR A 176 -8.59 0.99 -8.93
C THR A 176 -8.65 -0.22 -9.85
N MET A 177 -8.65 -1.43 -9.28
CA MET A 177 -8.82 -2.67 -10.04
C MET A 177 -9.82 -3.59 -9.38
N VAL A 178 -10.60 -4.28 -10.18
CA VAL A 178 -11.38 -5.44 -9.77
C VAL A 178 -10.63 -6.71 -10.18
N VAL A 179 -10.38 -7.61 -9.22
CA VAL A 179 -9.91 -8.97 -9.49
C VAL A 179 -11.06 -9.92 -9.23
N LEU A 180 -11.39 -10.74 -10.23
CA LEU A 180 -12.58 -11.58 -10.25
C LEU A 180 -12.26 -13.00 -10.70
N SER A 181 -12.89 -13.98 -10.06
CA SER A 181 -13.02 -15.34 -10.56
C SER A 181 -14.47 -15.81 -10.49
N THR A 182 -14.92 -16.50 -11.53
CA THR A 182 -16.19 -17.25 -11.59
C THR A 182 -15.95 -18.76 -11.57
N GLY A 183 -14.82 -19.20 -10.98
CA GLY A 183 -14.41 -20.61 -10.88
C GLY A 183 -13.61 -21.14 -12.08
N ARG A 184 -13.23 -20.29 -13.03
CA ARG A 184 -12.45 -20.64 -14.22
C ARG A 184 -11.28 -19.69 -14.44
N GLY A 185 -10.38 -19.66 -13.46
CA GLY A 185 -9.23 -18.76 -13.45
C GLY A 185 -9.57 -17.37 -12.93
N VAL A 186 -8.56 -16.51 -12.88
CA VAL A 186 -8.61 -15.18 -12.26
C VAL A 186 -8.31 -14.11 -13.30
N ASN A 187 -9.04 -13.00 -13.29
CA ASN A 187 -8.83 -11.89 -14.23
C ASN A 187 -8.85 -10.55 -13.47
N GLY A 188 -7.97 -9.62 -13.86
CA GLY A 188 -7.88 -8.27 -13.31
C GLY A 188 -8.32 -7.21 -14.31
N PHE A 189 -9.16 -6.28 -13.85
CA PHE A 189 -9.77 -5.22 -14.65
C PHE A 189 -9.50 -3.86 -14.01
N MET A 190 -8.77 -2.98 -14.70
CA MET A 190 -8.42 -1.65 -14.22
C MET A 190 -9.51 -0.64 -14.57
N LEU A 191 -9.89 0.20 -13.60
CA LEU A 191 -10.81 1.30 -13.84
C LEU A 191 -10.14 2.39 -14.67
N ASP A 192 -10.79 2.76 -15.77
CA ASP A 192 -10.55 4.04 -16.40
C ASP A 192 -11.47 5.11 -15.78
N PRO A 193 -10.92 6.07 -15.00
CA PRO A 193 -11.74 7.09 -14.37
C PRO A 193 -12.33 8.10 -15.37
N SER A 194 -11.81 8.21 -16.59
CA SER A 194 -12.29 9.17 -17.58
C SER A 194 -13.58 8.73 -18.26
N ILE A 195 -13.80 7.43 -18.39
CA ILE A 195 -15.03 6.86 -18.97
C ILE A 195 -15.88 6.07 -17.97
N GLY A 196 -15.34 5.79 -16.77
CA GLY A 196 -16.05 5.06 -15.72
C GLY A 196 -16.23 3.58 -16.02
N GLU A 197 -15.27 2.97 -16.72
CA GLU A 197 -15.31 1.56 -17.14
C GLU A 197 -14.12 0.76 -16.65
N PHE A 198 -14.37 -0.49 -16.25
CA PHE A 198 -13.31 -1.44 -15.89
C PHE A 198 -12.84 -2.19 -17.14
N ILE A 199 -11.59 -2.00 -17.52
CA ILE A 199 -10.98 -2.60 -18.71
C ILE A 199 -10.10 -3.77 -18.31
N LEU A 200 -10.22 -4.90 -19.02
CA LEU A 200 -9.38 -6.08 -18.80
C LEU A 200 -7.91 -5.73 -19.07
N THR A 201 -7.10 -5.72 -18.03
CA THR A 201 -5.65 -5.49 -18.13
C THR A 201 -4.85 -6.75 -17.84
N ASN A 202 -5.37 -7.64 -16.99
CA ASN A 202 -4.65 -8.83 -16.53
C ASN A 202 -5.50 -10.09 -16.76
N PRO A 203 -5.55 -10.62 -18.01
CA PRO A 203 -6.25 -11.86 -18.30
C PRO A 203 -5.54 -13.06 -17.69
N LYS A 204 -6.30 -14.03 -17.18
CA LYS A 204 -5.81 -15.35 -16.73
C LYS A 204 -4.61 -15.26 -15.79
N MET A 205 -4.72 -14.43 -14.76
CA MET A 205 -3.69 -14.24 -13.74
C MET A 205 -3.27 -15.60 -13.15
N LYS A 206 -1.97 -15.83 -13.08
CA LYS A 206 -1.35 -17.00 -12.47
C LYS A 206 -0.32 -16.56 -11.46
N MET A 207 -0.33 -17.23 -10.32
CA MET A 207 0.59 -16.96 -9.24
C MET A 207 1.94 -17.63 -9.53
N PRO A 208 3.07 -16.97 -9.24
CA PRO A 208 4.37 -17.63 -9.27
C PRO A 208 4.41 -18.83 -8.30
N GLU A 209 5.10 -19.91 -8.66
CA GLU A 209 5.19 -21.10 -7.79
C GLU A 209 6.03 -20.85 -6.53
N LYS A 210 6.95 -19.89 -6.56
CA LYS A 210 7.78 -19.43 -5.44
C LYS A 210 8.03 -17.93 -5.55
N GLY A 211 8.01 -17.22 -4.44
CA GLY A 211 8.31 -15.80 -4.39
C GLY A 211 9.53 -15.42 -3.56
N LYS A 212 9.71 -14.11 -3.44
CA LYS A 212 10.83 -13.47 -2.73
C LYS A 212 10.35 -12.71 -1.48
N TYR A 213 9.04 -12.73 -1.20
CA TYR A 213 8.42 -11.93 -0.16
C TYR A 213 7.62 -12.75 0.85
N TYR A 214 7.71 -12.39 2.12
CA TYR A 214 6.76 -12.85 3.13
C TYR A 214 6.05 -11.64 3.75
N SER A 215 4.77 -11.81 4.07
CA SER A 215 3.90 -10.78 4.60
C SER A 215 3.24 -11.20 5.89
N ILE A 216 3.66 -10.55 6.99
CA ILE A 216 3.18 -10.82 8.34
C ILE A 216 3.48 -9.61 9.24
N ASN A 217 2.61 -9.36 10.22
CA ASN A 217 2.86 -8.38 11.28
C ASN A 217 3.82 -8.95 12.33
N GLU A 218 5.09 -8.58 12.22
CA GLU A 218 6.17 -9.04 13.09
C GLU A 218 6.11 -8.54 14.53
N GLY A 219 5.28 -7.52 14.81
CA GLY A 219 5.02 -7.06 16.16
C GLY A 219 4.44 -8.14 17.08
N TYR A 220 3.79 -9.16 16.51
CA TYR A 220 3.20 -10.27 17.25
C TYR A 220 4.10 -11.50 17.40
N ALA A 221 5.39 -11.39 17.08
CA ALA A 221 6.33 -12.51 17.13
C ALA A 221 6.38 -13.26 18.47
N LYS A 222 6.11 -12.56 19.58
CA LYS A 222 6.01 -13.13 20.93
C LYS A 222 4.97 -14.24 21.07
N HIS A 223 3.94 -14.23 20.23
CA HIS A 223 2.77 -15.11 20.34
C HIS A 223 2.69 -16.16 19.25
N TRP A 224 3.68 -16.22 18.36
CA TRP A 224 3.66 -17.18 17.26
C TRP A 224 3.97 -18.60 17.74
N PRO A 225 3.33 -19.62 17.12
CA PRO A 225 3.74 -21.00 17.33
C PRO A 225 5.18 -21.19 16.85
N LYS A 226 5.89 -22.13 17.47
CA LYS A 226 7.30 -22.42 17.17
C LYS A 226 7.55 -22.66 15.68
N ALA A 227 6.67 -23.41 15.02
CA ALA A 227 6.73 -23.66 13.58
C ALA A 227 6.81 -22.37 12.75
N LEU A 228 5.96 -21.40 13.06
CA LEU A 228 5.92 -20.12 12.37
C LEU A 228 7.15 -19.27 12.68
N THR A 229 7.57 -19.24 13.95
CA THR A 229 8.79 -18.54 14.38
C THR A 229 10.02 -19.06 13.62
N GLU A 230 10.17 -20.38 13.52
CA GLU A 230 11.28 -21.01 12.81
C GLU A 230 11.20 -20.79 11.28
N TYR A 231 9.99 -20.85 10.71
CA TYR A 231 9.78 -20.53 9.30
C TYR A 231 10.23 -19.10 8.99
N VAL A 232 9.70 -18.10 9.71
CA VAL A 232 10.06 -16.69 9.52
C VAL A 232 11.54 -16.44 9.81
N HIS A 233 12.11 -17.10 10.82
CA HIS A 233 13.55 -17.05 11.09
C HIS A 233 14.35 -17.52 9.88
N SER A 234 13.99 -18.66 9.26
CA SER A 234 14.67 -19.17 8.06
C SER A 234 14.58 -18.22 6.85
N ARG A 235 13.54 -17.37 6.79
CA ARG A 235 13.40 -16.35 5.73
C ARG A 235 14.38 -15.19 5.88
N LYS A 236 14.71 -14.82 7.12
CA LYS A 236 15.66 -13.76 7.46
C LYS A 236 17.11 -14.25 7.49
N PHE A 237 17.29 -15.45 8.02
CA PHE A 237 18.57 -16.10 8.25
C PHE A 237 18.60 -17.45 7.50
N PRO A 238 18.57 -17.41 6.16
CA PRO A 238 18.61 -18.64 5.36
C PRO A 238 19.93 -19.37 5.54
N GLU A 239 19.90 -20.69 5.36
CA GLU A 239 21.11 -21.52 5.30
C GLU A 239 22.09 -21.02 4.22
N PRO A 240 23.41 -21.26 4.38
CA PRO A 240 24.39 -20.91 3.37
C PRO A 240 23.98 -21.40 1.96
N GLY A 241 24.01 -20.50 0.98
CA GLY A 241 23.59 -20.79 -0.40
C GLY A 241 22.12 -20.49 -0.72
N LYS A 242 21.26 -20.23 0.27
CA LYS A 242 19.88 -19.79 0.05
C LYS A 242 19.76 -18.26 0.17
N LYS A 243 18.93 -17.65 -0.68
CA LYS A 243 18.58 -16.22 -0.61
C LYS A 243 17.50 -16.00 0.45
N GLY A 244 17.65 -14.94 1.24
CA GLY A 244 16.62 -14.54 2.20
C GLY A 244 15.42 -13.93 1.48
N MET A 245 14.28 -13.86 2.15
CA MET A 245 13.09 -13.19 1.62
C MET A 245 12.99 -11.78 2.20
N ALA A 246 12.57 -10.83 1.37
CA ALA A 246 12.24 -9.49 1.84
C ALA A 246 10.89 -9.51 2.56
N GLN A 247 10.73 -8.68 3.57
CA GLN A 247 9.47 -8.56 4.30
C GLN A 247 8.62 -7.42 3.71
N ARG A 248 7.31 -7.62 3.57
CA ARG A 248 6.33 -6.58 3.25
C ARG A 248 5.07 -6.77 4.07
N TYR A 249 4.52 -5.73 4.69
CA TYR A 249 3.23 -5.83 5.36
C TYR A 249 2.55 -4.46 5.34
N VAL A 250 1.69 -4.27 4.34
CA VAL A 250 0.93 -3.04 4.13
C VAL A 250 -0.05 -2.84 5.30
N GLY A 251 -0.67 -3.95 5.75
CA GLY A 251 -1.69 -3.93 6.79
C GLY A 251 -3.11 -3.71 6.26
N SER A 252 -3.34 -3.97 4.97
CA SER A 252 -4.63 -4.22 4.32
C SER A 252 -4.54 -5.59 3.66
N MET A 253 -5.51 -6.47 3.92
CA MET A 253 -5.49 -7.83 3.37
C MET A 253 -5.53 -7.78 1.84
N VAL A 254 -6.40 -6.96 1.25
CA VAL A 254 -6.53 -6.83 -0.21
C VAL A 254 -5.20 -6.41 -0.84
N ALA A 255 -4.51 -5.42 -0.26
CA ALA A 255 -3.24 -4.93 -0.77
C ALA A 255 -2.12 -5.99 -0.66
N ASP A 256 -2.01 -6.66 0.49
CA ASP A 256 -0.99 -7.68 0.72
C ASP A 256 -1.23 -8.95 -0.11
N VAL A 257 -2.49 -9.38 -0.27
CA VAL A 257 -2.87 -10.53 -1.10
C VAL A 257 -2.70 -10.24 -2.59
N HIS A 258 -3.09 -9.05 -3.07
CA HIS A 258 -2.92 -8.69 -4.47
C HIS A 258 -1.44 -8.68 -4.89
N ARG A 259 -0.56 -8.11 -4.06
CA ARG A 259 0.90 -8.18 -4.31
C ARG A 259 1.39 -9.62 -4.32
N THR A 260 0.92 -10.43 -3.37
CA THR A 260 1.32 -11.84 -3.26
C THR A 260 0.86 -12.65 -4.47
N LEU A 261 -0.33 -12.35 -5.01
CA LEU A 261 -0.85 -12.95 -6.25
C LEU A 261 0.02 -12.67 -7.48
N LEU A 262 0.55 -11.44 -7.61
CA LEU A 262 1.34 -11.02 -8.78
C LEU A 262 2.82 -11.39 -8.66
N ASN A 263 3.44 -11.11 -7.51
CA ASN A 263 4.88 -11.27 -7.31
C ASN A 263 5.26 -12.62 -6.71
N GLY A 264 4.28 -13.40 -6.29
CA GLY A 264 4.50 -14.60 -5.49
C GLY A 264 4.97 -14.27 -4.08
N GLY A 265 5.18 -15.34 -3.31
CA GLY A 265 5.56 -15.28 -1.91
C GLY A 265 4.39 -15.73 -1.06
N ILE A 266 4.38 -15.29 0.20
CA ILE A 266 3.40 -15.78 1.18
C ILE A 266 2.84 -14.67 2.06
N PHE A 267 1.54 -14.69 2.29
CA PHE A 267 0.82 -13.89 3.26
C PHE A 267 0.42 -14.77 4.44
N LEU A 268 0.71 -14.31 5.66
CA LEU A 268 0.48 -15.04 6.89
C LEU A 268 -0.30 -14.18 7.88
N TYR A 269 -1.45 -14.70 8.31
CA TYR A 269 -2.25 -14.13 9.39
C TYR A 269 -2.55 -15.22 10.43
N PRO A 270 -1.57 -15.51 11.33
CA PRO A 270 -1.74 -16.53 12.37
C PRO A 270 -2.72 -16.08 13.46
N ALA A 271 -3.07 -17.01 14.34
CA ALA A 271 -3.66 -16.66 15.63
C ALA A 271 -2.71 -15.78 16.46
N THR A 272 -3.30 -14.89 17.26
CA THR A 272 -2.60 -14.05 18.23
C THR A 272 -3.19 -14.26 19.63
N ALA A 273 -2.53 -13.74 20.67
CA ALA A 273 -3.02 -13.88 22.05
C ALA A 273 -4.42 -13.24 22.26
N ASP A 274 -4.69 -12.13 21.57
CA ASP A 274 -5.97 -11.42 21.56
C ASP A 274 -6.97 -11.97 20.53
N ALA A 275 -6.52 -12.79 19.58
CA ALA A 275 -7.35 -13.41 18.56
C ALA A 275 -6.92 -14.88 18.32
N PRO A 276 -7.22 -15.80 19.26
CA PRO A 276 -6.73 -17.18 19.22
C PRO A 276 -7.30 -18.02 18.07
N LYS A 277 -8.41 -17.58 17.47
CA LYS A 277 -9.01 -18.17 16.26
C LYS A 277 -8.61 -17.45 14.96
N GLY A 278 -7.61 -16.58 15.03
CA GLY A 278 -7.29 -15.62 13.97
C GLY A 278 -8.13 -14.35 14.06
N LYS A 279 -7.72 -13.29 13.34
CA LYS A 279 -8.43 -12.00 13.31
C LYS A 279 -9.42 -11.91 12.14
N LEU A 280 -9.01 -12.38 10.97
CA LEU A 280 -9.78 -12.30 9.72
C LEU A 280 -10.99 -13.23 9.75
N ARG A 281 -12.02 -12.94 8.96
CA ARG A 281 -13.31 -13.62 8.99
C ARG A 281 -13.48 -14.54 7.80
N TYR A 282 -14.10 -15.67 8.07
CA TYR A 282 -14.18 -16.75 7.10
C TYR A 282 -14.94 -16.35 5.84
N LEU A 283 -16.18 -15.89 6.00
CA LEU A 283 -17.12 -15.72 4.90
C LEU A 283 -16.75 -14.58 3.94
N TYR A 284 -16.20 -13.48 4.44
CA TYR A 284 -16.00 -12.26 3.65
C TYR A 284 -14.53 -11.82 3.52
N GLU A 285 -13.57 -12.52 4.14
CA GLU A 285 -12.14 -12.28 3.95
C GLU A 285 -11.40 -13.56 3.52
N CYS A 286 -11.38 -14.60 4.36
CA CYS A 286 -10.57 -15.79 4.15
C CYS A 286 -11.02 -16.61 2.94
N ALA A 287 -12.31 -16.96 2.84
CA ALA A 287 -12.81 -17.81 1.78
C ALA A 287 -12.71 -17.13 0.40
N PRO A 288 -13.18 -15.89 0.19
CA PRO A 288 -13.03 -15.21 -1.10
C PRO A 288 -11.58 -15.12 -1.59
N MET A 289 -10.65 -14.79 -0.69
CA MET A 289 -9.22 -14.71 -1.03
C MET A 289 -8.62 -16.07 -1.33
N ALA A 290 -8.95 -17.10 -0.54
CA ALA A 290 -8.51 -18.47 -0.80
C ALA A 290 -8.99 -18.99 -2.17
N PHE A 291 -10.23 -18.67 -2.56
CA PHE A 291 -10.79 -19.05 -3.86
C PHE A 291 -10.01 -18.44 -5.02
N LEU A 292 -9.66 -17.16 -4.93
CA LEU A 292 -8.84 -16.49 -5.95
C LEU A 292 -7.44 -17.11 -6.02
N ILE A 293 -6.80 -17.36 -4.88
CA ILE A 293 -5.44 -17.90 -4.82
C ILE A 293 -5.37 -19.31 -5.40
N GLU A 294 -6.30 -20.19 -5.04
CA GLU A 294 -6.34 -21.54 -5.62
C GLU A 294 -6.63 -21.51 -7.13
N GLN A 295 -7.53 -20.65 -7.61
CA GLN A 295 -7.79 -20.47 -9.05
C GLN A 295 -6.57 -19.93 -9.82
N ALA A 296 -5.72 -19.16 -9.15
CA ALA A 296 -4.45 -18.67 -9.68
C ALA A 296 -3.30 -19.70 -9.60
N GLY A 297 -3.51 -20.85 -8.95
CA GLY A 297 -2.51 -21.92 -8.81
C GLY A 297 -1.67 -21.87 -7.52
N GLY A 298 -2.03 -21.00 -6.56
CA GLY A 298 -1.44 -20.98 -5.22
C GLY A 298 -2.14 -21.92 -4.24
N ILE A 299 -1.73 -21.85 -2.97
CA ILE A 299 -2.33 -22.60 -1.86
C ILE A 299 -2.87 -21.62 -0.82
N ALA A 300 -4.02 -21.94 -0.22
CA ALA A 300 -4.55 -21.27 0.97
C ALA A 300 -4.92 -22.31 2.04
N THR A 301 -4.31 -22.22 3.22
CA THR A 301 -4.42 -23.19 4.31
C THR A 301 -4.58 -22.50 5.67
N THR A 302 -5.24 -23.17 6.62
CA THR A 302 -5.26 -22.77 8.03
C THR A 302 -4.00 -23.21 8.78
N GLY A 303 -3.10 -23.93 8.11
CA GLY A 303 -1.96 -24.65 8.70
C GLY A 303 -2.29 -26.11 8.98
N GLU A 304 -3.57 -26.46 9.08
CA GLU A 304 -4.06 -27.83 9.32
C GLU A 304 -4.84 -28.39 8.13
N ARG A 305 -5.62 -27.56 7.45
CA ARG A 305 -6.48 -27.95 6.32
C ARG A 305 -6.62 -26.81 5.30
N PRO A 306 -7.03 -27.12 4.06
CA PRO A 306 -7.37 -26.08 3.08
C PRO A 306 -8.49 -25.17 3.61
N VAL A 307 -8.35 -23.87 3.38
CA VAL A 307 -9.32 -22.87 3.88
C VAL A 307 -10.72 -23.12 3.32
N LEU A 308 -10.81 -23.46 2.04
CA LEU A 308 -12.11 -23.63 1.37
C LEU A 308 -12.87 -24.87 1.85
N ASP A 309 -12.22 -25.86 2.45
CA ASP A 309 -12.86 -27.09 2.94
C ASP A 309 -13.56 -26.88 4.29
N HIS A 310 -13.29 -25.77 4.97
CA HIS A 310 -13.95 -25.43 6.22
C HIS A 310 -15.42 -25.07 6.00
N VAL A 311 -16.30 -25.52 6.90
CA VAL A 311 -17.71 -25.11 6.94
C VAL A 311 -17.87 -24.22 8.17
N PRO A 312 -18.23 -22.94 8.00
CA PRO A 312 -18.37 -22.03 9.13
C PRO A 312 -19.59 -22.41 9.99
N THR A 313 -19.53 -22.05 11.26
CA THR A 313 -20.55 -22.27 12.29
C THR A 313 -21.29 -20.97 12.67
N ASP A 314 -20.71 -19.84 12.29
CA ASP A 314 -21.19 -18.48 12.53
C ASP A 314 -20.87 -17.57 11.34
N ILE A 315 -21.73 -16.57 11.08
CA ILE A 315 -21.57 -15.64 9.95
C ILE A 315 -20.37 -14.70 10.11
N HIS A 316 -19.87 -14.53 11.33
CA HIS A 316 -18.70 -13.74 11.67
C HIS A 316 -17.56 -14.60 12.22
N GLU A 317 -17.57 -15.91 11.92
CA GLU A 317 -16.51 -16.82 12.36
C GLU A 317 -15.15 -16.33 11.87
N ARG A 318 -14.20 -16.22 12.80
CA ARG A 318 -12.81 -15.87 12.48
C ARG A 318 -12.01 -17.10 12.05
N GLY A 319 -11.01 -16.86 11.21
CA GLY A 319 -10.12 -17.88 10.70
C GLY A 319 -8.65 -17.45 10.70
N ILE A 320 -7.79 -18.45 10.87
CA ILE A 320 -6.36 -18.37 10.58
C ILE A 320 -6.18 -18.59 9.08
N ILE A 321 -5.29 -17.83 8.45
CA ILE A 321 -5.01 -18.01 7.03
C ILE A 321 -3.52 -17.83 6.70
N TYR A 322 -3.02 -18.78 5.93
CA TYR A 322 -1.73 -18.72 5.24
C TYR A 322 -2.01 -18.95 3.76
N LEU A 323 -1.68 -18.00 2.91
CA LEU A 323 -1.93 -18.11 1.47
C LEU A 323 -0.72 -17.62 0.69
N GLY A 324 -0.47 -18.19 -0.48
CA GLY A 324 0.72 -17.85 -1.22
C GLY A 324 1.03 -18.74 -2.41
N SER A 325 2.21 -18.46 -2.97
CA SER A 325 2.94 -19.33 -3.88
C SER A 325 3.02 -20.74 -3.33
N LYS A 326 2.74 -21.72 -4.19
CA LYS A 326 2.67 -23.13 -3.84
C LYS A 326 3.86 -23.62 -3.00
N LEU A 327 5.07 -23.39 -3.47
CA LEU A 327 6.30 -23.88 -2.83
C LEU A 327 6.58 -23.18 -1.49
N ASP A 328 6.18 -21.91 -1.33
CA ASP A 328 6.39 -21.18 -0.07
C ASP A 328 5.43 -21.66 1.02
N VAL A 329 4.18 -21.99 0.65
CA VAL A 329 3.17 -22.52 1.57
C VAL A 329 3.46 -23.99 1.91
N GLU A 330 3.87 -24.81 0.94
CA GLU A 330 4.34 -26.18 1.20
C GLU A 330 5.54 -26.19 2.15
N GLU A 331 6.49 -25.27 1.95
CA GLU A 331 7.61 -25.10 2.88
C GLU A 331 7.11 -24.73 4.28
N LEU A 332 6.18 -23.79 4.44
CA LEU A 332 5.57 -23.47 5.74
C LEU A 332 4.90 -24.70 6.39
N LEU A 333 4.13 -25.47 5.63
CA LEU A 333 3.46 -26.68 6.13
C LEU A 333 4.47 -27.73 6.62
N SER A 334 5.63 -27.85 5.98
CA SER A 334 6.70 -28.74 6.46
C SER A 334 7.23 -28.35 7.85
N TYR A 335 7.25 -27.05 8.19
CA TYR A 335 7.57 -26.60 9.54
C TYR A 335 6.45 -26.94 10.52
N PHE A 336 5.18 -26.76 10.13
CA PHE A 336 4.05 -27.17 10.98
C PHE A 336 4.09 -28.67 11.29
N GLU A 337 4.39 -29.52 10.30
CA GLU A 337 4.54 -30.97 10.52
C GLU A 337 5.76 -31.29 11.39
N LYS A 338 6.92 -30.68 11.11
CA LYS A 338 8.16 -30.89 11.89
C LYS A 338 8.00 -30.57 13.38
N TYR A 339 7.20 -29.55 13.71
CA TYR A 339 7.00 -29.10 15.10
C TYR A 339 5.66 -29.57 15.70
N LYS A 340 4.93 -30.45 15.03
CA LYS A 340 3.64 -31.02 15.46
C LYS A 340 3.77 -31.84 16.75
N ASP A 341 4.84 -32.64 16.86
CA ASP A 341 5.08 -33.52 18.01
C ASP A 341 5.60 -32.77 19.25
N LEU A 342 6.19 -31.58 19.07
CA LEU A 342 6.58 -30.71 20.18
C LEU A 342 5.36 -30.10 20.91
N MET A 343 4.21 -30.00 20.23
CA MET A 343 2.94 -29.66 20.90
C MET A 343 2.38 -30.84 21.71
N LEU A 344 2.64 -32.10 21.33
CA LEU A 344 2.19 -33.29 22.07
C LEU A 344 3.07 -33.60 23.30
N VAL A 345 4.33 -33.14 23.32
CA VAL A 345 5.24 -33.33 24.47
C VAL A 345 5.03 -32.27 25.56
N GLU A 346 4.60 -31.04 25.23
CA GLU A 346 4.26 -30.03 26.24
C GLU A 346 2.84 -30.17 26.82
N VAL A 347 1.96 -30.94 26.19
CA VAL A 347 0.62 -31.25 26.73
C VAL A 347 0.66 -32.40 27.77
N ASN A 348 1.77 -33.13 27.88
CA ASN A 348 1.96 -34.17 28.91
C ASN A 348 2.73 -33.70 30.16
N LEU A 349 3.06 -32.40 30.28
CA LEU A 349 3.54 -31.80 31.54
C LEU A 349 2.58 -30.77 32.16
N PHE A 350 1.42 -30.53 31.54
CA PHE A 350 0.43 -29.55 32.02
C PHE A 350 -0.80 -30.17 32.70
N PHE A 351 -0.70 -31.43 33.16
CA PHE A 351 -1.78 -32.15 33.87
C PHE A 351 -1.52 -32.41 35.36
N ILE A 352 -0.54 -31.75 35.97
CA ILE A 352 -0.35 -31.73 37.43
C ILE A 352 -0.01 -30.31 37.84
N PHE A 353 -1.03 -29.49 38.08
CA PHE A 353 -1.07 -28.39 39.09
C PHE A 353 -2.25 -27.45 38.79
N PHE A 354 -3.49 -27.95 38.94
CA PHE A 354 -4.64 -27.08 39.16
C PHE A 354 -5.63 -27.78 40.10
N SER A 355 -5.45 -27.58 41.40
CA SER A 355 -6.58 -27.59 42.33
C SER A 355 -6.33 -26.55 43.43
N SER A 356 -7.42 -25.89 43.85
CA SER A 356 -7.52 -24.89 44.91
C SER A 356 -7.12 -23.44 44.54
N LYS A 357 -8.11 -22.65 44.14
CA LYS A 357 -8.69 -21.58 44.98
C LYS A 357 -9.70 -20.78 44.16
N LEU A 358 -10.96 -21.17 44.31
CA LEU A 358 -12.13 -20.40 43.91
C LEU A 358 -12.92 -20.10 45.18
N GLU A 359 -12.44 -19.14 45.98
CA GLU A 359 -13.19 -18.58 47.10
C GLU A 359 -12.52 -17.27 47.53
N LEU A 360 -12.86 -16.17 46.85
CA LEU A 360 -12.70 -14.76 47.27
C LEU A 360 -13.02 -13.84 46.08
N PHE A 361 -14.24 -13.91 45.54
CA PHE A 361 -14.68 -12.93 44.53
C PHE A 361 -16.16 -12.54 44.64
N PHE A 362 -16.75 -12.63 45.84
CA PHE A 362 -18.11 -12.14 46.10
C PHE A 362 -18.18 -11.36 47.41
N THR A 363 -17.40 -10.28 47.55
CA THR A 363 -17.70 -9.22 48.52
C THR A 363 -16.94 -7.95 48.18
N SER A 364 -17.43 -7.18 47.19
CA SER A 364 -17.28 -5.70 47.09
C SER A 364 -17.78 -5.08 45.77
N PHE A 365 -18.58 -5.79 44.95
CA PHE A 365 -19.20 -5.20 43.74
C PHE A 365 -20.47 -4.38 44.03
N ARG A 366 -20.55 -3.69 45.16
CA ARG A 366 -21.71 -2.85 45.55
C ARG A 366 -21.35 -1.46 46.09
N LYS A 367 -20.15 -0.96 45.76
CA LYS A 367 -19.70 0.40 46.10
C LYS A 367 -19.02 1.15 44.94
N TRP A 368 -19.39 0.82 43.70
CA TRP A 368 -18.92 1.54 42.51
C TRP A 368 -20.05 1.77 41.50
N ILE A 369 -21.16 2.33 41.98
CA ILE A 369 -22.10 3.09 41.17
C ILE A 369 -22.39 4.36 41.97
N GLY A 370 -22.07 5.52 41.40
CA GLY A 370 -22.44 6.81 41.98
C GLY A 370 -21.38 7.89 41.88
N LYS A 371 -21.03 8.27 40.64
CA LYS A 371 -20.77 9.66 40.19
C LYS A 371 -20.22 9.65 38.76
N PHE A 372 -21.12 9.63 37.78
CA PHE A 372 -20.82 10.24 36.48
C PHE A 372 -21.45 11.62 36.48
N SER A 373 -20.58 12.63 36.52
CA SER A 373 -20.92 14.03 36.26
C SER A 373 -21.25 14.16 34.79
N GLU A 374 -22.36 14.82 34.49
CA GLU A 374 -22.68 15.33 33.16
C GLU A 374 -21.51 16.20 32.66
N LYS A 375 -20.87 15.79 31.57
CA LYS A 375 -20.17 16.73 30.70
C LYS A 375 -21.15 17.10 29.60
N LYS A 376 -21.72 18.31 29.70
CA LYS A 376 -22.37 18.99 28.59
C LYS A 376 -21.37 19.10 27.45
N MET A 377 -21.61 18.34 26.39
CA MET A 377 -20.93 18.50 25.12
C MET A 377 -21.56 19.70 24.41
N SER A 378 -20.77 20.75 24.20
CA SER A 378 -21.18 21.86 23.35
C SER A 378 -21.34 21.35 21.92
N ARG A 379 -22.56 21.50 21.37
CA ARG A 379 -22.78 21.50 19.93
C ARG A 379 -22.05 22.73 19.36
N GLU A 380 -20.85 22.54 18.84
CA GLU A 380 -20.34 23.50 17.86
C GLU A 380 -21.04 23.25 16.52
N ALA A 381 -21.44 24.35 15.92
CA ALA A 381 -22.36 24.42 14.81
C ALA A 381 -21.83 23.70 13.57
N TYR A 382 -22.74 23.04 12.85
CA TYR A 382 -22.60 22.75 11.43
C TYR A 382 -22.58 24.07 10.64
N GLY A 383 -21.51 24.85 10.78
CA GLY A 383 -21.13 25.81 9.77
C GLY A 383 -20.53 25.01 8.63
N ILE A 384 -21.21 24.95 7.49
CA ILE A 384 -20.52 24.62 6.24
C ILE A 384 -19.54 25.77 6.04
N GLU A 385 -18.29 25.55 6.44
CA GLU A 385 -17.20 26.46 6.12
C GLU A 385 -16.97 26.34 4.61
N THR A 386 -17.58 27.25 3.86
CA THR A 386 -17.52 27.28 2.40
C THR A 386 -16.20 27.82 1.86
N ASP A 387 -15.32 28.34 2.73
CA ASP A 387 -14.01 28.82 2.32
C ASP A 387 -13.05 27.63 2.10
N SER A 388 -13.09 27.07 0.89
CA SER A 388 -12.13 26.05 0.47
C SER A 388 -10.80 26.70 0.12
N MET A 389 -9.79 26.49 0.98
CA MET A 389 -8.43 26.93 0.71
C MET A 389 -7.78 25.98 -0.31
N THR A 390 -7.62 26.43 -1.55
CA THR A 390 -6.82 25.69 -2.54
C THR A 390 -5.33 25.88 -2.28
N LEU A 391 -4.50 24.97 -2.76
CA LEU A 391 -3.04 25.07 -2.64
C LEU A 391 -2.50 26.35 -3.30
N GLN A 392 -3.07 26.75 -4.45
CA GLN A 392 -2.68 28.00 -5.09
C GLN A 392 -3.04 29.22 -4.22
N ARG A 393 -4.25 29.26 -3.62
CA ARG A 393 -4.65 30.33 -2.68
C ARG A 393 -3.74 30.33 -1.44
N PHE A 394 -3.39 29.15 -0.94
CA PHE A 394 -2.49 29.00 0.21
C PHE A 394 -1.09 29.55 -0.08
N VAL A 395 -0.46 29.17 -1.20
CA VAL A 395 0.87 29.67 -1.56
C VAL A 395 0.86 31.19 -1.75
N LEU A 396 -0.18 31.73 -2.40
CA LEU A 396 -0.36 33.19 -2.52
C LEU A 396 -0.55 33.88 -1.16
N ALA A 397 -1.29 33.28 -0.24
CA ALA A 397 -1.48 33.80 1.12
C ALA A 397 -0.19 33.77 1.94
N GLU A 398 0.61 32.70 1.83
CA GLU A 398 1.93 32.60 2.45
C GLU A 398 2.89 33.65 1.88
N GLN A 399 2.91 33.85 0.55
CA GLN A 399 3.74 34.88 -0.08
C GLN A 399 3.45 36.28 0.48
N ARG A 400 2.17 36.63 0.70
CA ARG A 400 1.77 37.95 1.23
C ARG A 400 2.34 38.25 2.61
N ARG A 401 2.80 37.25 3.36
CA ARG A 401 3.50 37.46 4.63
C ARG A 401 4.90 38.07 4.46
N TYR A 402 5.42 38.10 3.23
CA TYR A 402 6.75 38.62 2.89
C TYR A 402 6.63 39.78 1.91
N PRO A 403 6.64 41.03 2.38
CA PRO A 403 6.46 42.22 1.52
C PRO A 403 7.49 42.36 0.37
N LYS A 404 8.64 41.68 0.47
CA LYS A 404 9.70 41.68 -0.54
C LYS A 404 9.67 40.46 -1.48
N ALA A 405 8.68 39.57 -1.35
CA ALA A 405 8.61 38.37 -2.19
C ALA A 405 8.21 38.73 -3.62
N THR A 406 9.02 38.34 -4.59
CA THR A 406 8.80 38.62 -6.01
C THR A 406 7.79 37.69 -6.67
N GLY A 407 7.45 36.57 -6.02
CA GLY A 407 6.55 35.55 -6.56
C GLY A 407 7.26 34.37 -7.23
N ASP A 408 8.58 34.42 -7.42
CA ASP A 408 9.37 33.37 -8.10
C ASP A 408 9.12 31.97 -7.49
N LEU A 409 9.12 31.85 -6.16
CA LEU A 409 8.83 30.59 -5.46
C LEU A 409 7.38 30.14 -5.66
N THR A 410 6.44 31.08 -5.71
CA THR A 410 5.02 30.81 -5.96
C THR A 410 4.81 30.24 -7.37
N HIS A 411 5.49 30.80 -8.37
CA HIS A 411 5.47 30.29 -9.73
C HIS A 411 6.06 28.87 -9.80
N LEU A 412 7.22 28.65 -9.17
CA LEU A 412 7.85 27.33 -9.10
C LEU A 412 6.93 26.28 -8.46
N LEU A 413 6.35 26.59 -7.30
CA LEU A 413 5.43 25.71 -6.61
C LEU A 413 4.20 25.42 -7.47
N THR A 414 3.63 26.42 -8.15
CA THR A 414 2.47 26.27 -9.05
C THR A 414 2.79 25.35 -10.23
N SER A 415 3.96 25.48 -10.85
CA SER A 415 4.42 24.58 -11.92
C SER A 415 4.54 23.13 -11.44
N LEU A 416 5.08 22.91 -10.24
CA LEU A 416 5.15 21.58 -9.62
C LEU A 416 3.74 20.98 -9.43
N LEU A 417 2.74 21.78 -9.06
CA LEU A 417 1.36 21.28 -8.92
C LEU A 417 0.82 20.74 -10.24
N THR A 418 1.07 21.43 -11.34
CA THR A 418 0.64 20.99 -12.67
C THR A 418 1.31 19.68 -13.04
N ALA A 419 2.62 19.52 -12.76
CA ALA A 419 3.31 18.26 -12.93
C ALA A 419 2.68 17.14 -12.09
N PHE A 420 2.38 17.39 -10.81
CA PHE A 420 1.73 16.40 -9.93
C PHE A 420 0.34 15.99 -10.42
N LYS A 421 -0.46 16.91 -10.96
CA LYS A 421 -1.77 16.60 -11.56
C LYS A 421 -1.60 15.68 -12.79
N ALA A 422 -0.64 15.98 -13.66
CA ALA A 422 -0.35 15.19 -14.85
C ALA A 422 0.18 13.79 -14.50
N ILE A 423 1.16 13.71 -13.60
CA ILE A 423 1.71 12.44 -13.09
C ILE A 423 0.60 11.65 -12.39
N SER A 424 -0.22 12.29 -11.56
CA SER A 424 -1.37 11.64 -10.92
C SER A 424 -2.26 10.97 -11.98
N SER A 425 -2.67 11.70 -13.02
CA SER A 425 -3.47 11.15 -14.13
C SER A 425 -2.79 9.95 -14.80
N ALA A 426 -1.50 10.05 -15.12
CA ALA A 426 -0.73 8.98 -15.73
C ALA A 426 -0.62 7.73 -14.83
N VAL A 427 -0.38 7.92 -13.53
CA VAL A 427 -0.35 6.83 -12.53
C VAL A 427 -1.68 6.09 -12.50
N ARG A 428 -2.83 6.79 -12.55
CA ARG A 428 -4.16 6.15 -12.46
C ARG A 428 -4.51 5.35 -13.73
N LYS A 429 -3.82 5.63 -14.84
CA LYS A 429 -4.02 5.01 -16.15
C LYS A 429 -2.85 4.12 -16.59
N ALA A 430 -1.89 3.82 -15.71
CA ALA A 430 -0.66 3.14 -16.10
C ALA A 430 -0.89 1.77 -16.78
N GLY A 431 -1.93 1.03 -16.38
CA GLY A 431 -2.32 -0.24 -17.03
C GLY A 431 -3.17 -0.09 -18.29
N LEU A 432 -3.47 1.14 -18.72
CA LEU A 432 -4.32 1.44 -19.89
C LEU A 432 -3.54 2.09 -21.03
N ALA A 433 -2.20 2.16 -20.94
CA ALA A 433 -1.36 2.88 -21.90
C ALA A 433 -1.56 2.43 -23.35
N ASN A 434 -1.76 1.12 -23.57
CA ASN A 434 -2.00 0.54 -24.90
C ASN A 434 -3.35 0.96 -25.51
N LEU A 435 -4.34 1.30 -24.67
CA LEU A 435 -5.67 1.70 -25.13
C LEU A 435 -5.67 3.10 -25.75
N TYR A 436 -4.77 3.97 -25.30
CA TYR A 436 -4.76 5.40 -25.65
C TYR A 436 -3.69 5.81 -26.66
N GLY A 437 -2.89 4.87 -27.19
CA GLY A 437 -1.83 5.24 -28.14
C GLY A 437 -0.77 6.18 -27.56
N ILE A 438 -0.64 6.24 -26.24
CA ILE A 438 0.43 7.01 -25.56
C ILE A 438 1.82 6.43 -25.94
N ALA A 439 1.83 5.27 -26.61
CA ALA A 439 2.97 4.68 -27.30
C ALA A 439 3.22 5.22 -28.73
N GLY A 440 2.96 6.49 -29.00
CA GLY A 440 3.37 7.14 -30.26
C GLY A 440 4.88 7.41 -30.29
N ASN A 441 5.59 6.83 -31.27
CA ASN A 441 7.04 6.95 -31.55
C ASN A 441 8.03 6.48 -30.45
N ILE A 442 7.54 5.85 -29.38
CA ILE A 442 8.38 5.20 -28.37
C ILE A 442 7.89 3.75 -28.28
N ASN A 443 8.60 2.84 -28.95
CA ASN A 443 8.13 1.49 -29.32
C ASN A 443 7.29 0.78 -28.24
N VAL A 444 6.14 0.21 -28.62
CA VAL A 444 5.22 -0.50 -27.69
C VAL A 444 5.95 -1.61 -26.93
N GLN A 445 6.85 -2.29 -27.64
CA GLN A 445 7.77 -3.27 -27.10
C GLN A 445 8.80 -2.53 -26.25
N GLY A 446 9.00 -2.93 -25.00
CA GLY A 446 10.24 -2.57 -24.32
C GLY A 446 11.36 -3.08 -25.21
N GLU A 447 12.01 -2.18 -25.96
CA GLU A 447 13.26 -2.55 -26.60
C GLU A 447 14.17 -2.96 -25.46
N GLU A 448 14.50 -4.25 -25.42
CA GLU A 448 15.82 -4.64 -24.97
C GLU A 448 16.79 -3.79 -25.78
N VAL A 449 17.32 -2.72 -25.18
CA VAL A 449 18.50 -2.06 -25.76
C VAL A 449 19.62 -3.07 -25.61
N SER A 450 19.71 -3.93 -26.62
CA SER A 450 20.62 -5.05 -26.73
C SER A 450 21.95 -4.52 -27.20
N PHE A 451 22.87 -4.22 -26.29
CA PHE A 451 24.24 -3.99 -26.71
C PHE A 451 24.89 -5.35 -26.94
N ILE A 452 25.34 -5.60 -28.17
CA ILE A 452 26.25 -6.70 -28.44
C ILE A 452 27.64 -6.25 -28.02
N VAL A 453 28.09 -6.68 -26.84
CA VAL A 453 29.49 -6.49 -26.44
C VAL A 453 30.31 -7.64 -27.02
N VAL A 454 30.95 -7.41 -28.17
CA VAL A 454 31.91 -8.37 -28.73
C VAL A 454 33.27 -8.15 -28.06
N LYS A 455 33.62 -8.97 -27.06
CA LYS A 455 34.96 -8.96 -26.48
C LYS A 455 35.80 -10.07 -27.12
N LYS A 456 36.75 -9.68 -27.99
CA LYS A 456 37.70 -10.61 -28.61
C LYS A 456 38.81 -10.93 -27.59
N ILE A 457 38.79 -12.12 -27.00
CA ILE A 457 39.89 -12.61 -26.15
C ILE A 457 40.86 -13.39 -27.05
N THR A 458 42.01 -12.80 -27.37
CA THR A 458 43.11 -13.53 -28.02
C THR A 458 43.96 -14.20 -26.95
N TYR A 459 43.92 -15.53 -26.87
CA TYR A 459 45.08 -16.43 -27.05
C TYR A 459 44.56 -17.89 -27.11
N ALA A 460 44.92 -18.58 -28.19
CA ALA A 460 44.80 -20.03 -28.45
C ALA A 460 43.43 -20.72 -28.70
N GLN A 461 42.26 -20.17 -28.40
CA GLN A 461 40.97 -20.75 -28.84
C GLN A 461 39.94 -19.65 -29.19
N GLN A 462 39.39 -19.68 -30.41
CA GLN A 462 38.37 -18.72 -30.87
C GLN A 462 37.03 -19.01 -30.18
N LEU A 463 36.82 -18.45 -28.99
CA LEU A 463 35.51 -18.38 -28.35
C LEU A 463 34.95 -16.96 -28.56
N ILE A 464 33.88 -16.82 -29.37
CA ILE A 464 33.13 -15.57 -29.48
C ILE A 464 32.01 -15.64 -28.45
N ILE A 465 32.14 -14.89 -27.36
CA ILE A 465 31.05 -14.70 -26.40
C ILE A 465 30.25 -13.49 -26.89
N VAL A 466 29.04 -13.75 -27.38
CA VAL A 466 28.04 -12.71 -27.67
C VAL A 466 27.22 -12.55 -26.40
N MET A 467 27.50 -11.49 -25.63
CA MET A 467 26.61 -11.07 -24.55
C MET A 467 25.64 -10.04 -25.08
N THR A 468 24.36 -10.40 -25.08
CA THR A 468 23.25 -9.47 -25.24
C THR A 468 22.90 -8.92 -23.87
N VAL A 469 23.17 -7.64 -23.63
CA VAL A 469 22.72 -6.96 -22.40
C VAL A 469 21.50 -6.15 -22.75
N SER A 470 20.40 -6.39 -22.06
CA SER A 470 19.07 -5.85 -22.36
C SER A 470 18.56 -4.98 -21.21
N PHE A 471 18.16 -3.73 -21.49
CA PHE A 471 17.59 -2.83 -20.49
C PHE A 471 16.07 -2.67 -20.68
N LYS A 472 15.27 -2.75 -19.62
CA LYS A 472 13.85 -2.32 -19.64
C LYS A 472 13.76 -0.88 -19.12
N VAL A 473 13.36 0.05 -19.98
CA VAL A 473 13.10 1.44 -19.58
C VAL A 473 11.68 1.55 -19.02
N LYS A 474 11.54 2.07 -17.80
CA LYS A 474 10.26 2.27 -17.13
C LYS A 474 9.62 3.55 -17.70
N LYS A 475 8.73 3.44 -18.72
CA LYS A 475 8.20 4.61 -19.45
C LYS A 475 7.52 5.67 -18.57
N LEU A 476 6.97 5.30 -17.41
CA LEU A 476 6.32 6.25 -16.50
C LEU A 476 7.34 7.13 -15.75
N ASP A 477 8.53 6.62 -15.49
CA ASP A 477 9.58 7.37 -14.79
C ASP A 477 10.17 8.41 -15.73
N VAL A 478 10.45 8.00 -16.97
CA VAL A 478 10.85 8.92 -18.04
C VAL A 478 9.78 9.99 -18.23
N LEU A 479 8.50 9.61 -18.35
CA LEU A 479 7.42 10.58 -18.48
C LEU A 479 7.34 11.54 -17.28
N SER A 480 7.44 11.02 -16.05
CA SER A 480 7.35 11.83 -14.84
C SER A 480 8.54 12.78 -14.72
N ASN A 481 9.74 12.30 -15.04
CA ASN A 481 10.96 13.08 -15.07
C ASN A 481 10.88 14.20 -16.10
N GLU A 482 10.49 13.88 -17.34
CA GLU A 482 10.31 14.87 -18.42
C GLU A 482 9.23 15.91 -18.08
N LEU A 483 8.10 15.48 -17.52
CA LEU A 483 7.05 16.40 -17.08
C LEU A 483 7.56 17.35 -15.99
N MET A 484 8.29 16.82 -14.99
CA MET A 484 8.89 17.62 -13.93
C MET A 484 9.90 18.63 -14.49
N ILE A 485 10.85 18.17 -15.31
CA ILE A 485 11.87 19.02 -15.94
C ILE A 485 11.22 20.15 -16.74
N ASN A 486 10.24 19.83 -17.59
CA ASN A 486 9.57 20.81 -18.44
C ASN A 486 8.77 21.82 -17.61
N MET A 487 8.05 21.38 -16.59
CA MET A 487 7.25 22.26 -15.72
C MET A 487 8.14 23.15 -14.84
N ILE A 488 9.22 22.60 -14.27
CA ILE A 488 10.18 23.37 -13.46
C ILE A 488 10.92 24.38 -14.35
N THR A 489 11.35 23.99 -15.54
CA THR A 489 12.06 24.88 -16.48
C THR A 489 11.17 26.02 -16.97
N SER A 490 9.90 25.73 -17.28
CA SER A 490 8.92 26.75 -17.69
C SER A 490 8.39 27.61 -16.53
N SER A 491 8.85 27.39 -15.29
CA SER A 491 8.51 28.26 -14.16
C SER A 491 9.27 29.59 -14.15
N TYR A 492 10.35 29.71 -14.94
CA TYR A 492 11.28 30.86 -14.94
C TYR A 492 11.92 31.15 -13.57
N ALA A 493 11.84 30.22 -12.63
CA ALA A 493 12.27 30.39 -11.24
C ALA A 493 13.45 29.48 -10.86
N CYS A 494 13.77 28.48 -11.69
CA CYS A 494 14.81 27.50 -11.46
C CYS A 494 16.06 27.78 -12.32
N SER A 495 17.26 27.62 -11.76
CA SER A 495 18.54 27.73 -12.49
C SER A 495 19.18 26.38 -12.81
N GLY A 496 18.76 25.31 -12.15
CA GLY A 496 19.29 23.97 -12.37
C GLY A 496 18.56 22.93 -11.51
N MET A 497 18.60 21.67 -11.96
CA MET A 497 17.93 20.57 -11.29
C MET A 497 18.84 19.35 -11.10
N VAL A 498 18.57 18.56 -10.05
CA VAL A 498 19.09 17.20 -9.85
C VAL A 498 17.91 16.25 -9.71
N SER A 499 17.89 15.18 -10.50
CA SER A 499 16.86 14.15 -10.49
C SER A 499 17.45 12.79 -10.15
N GLU A 500 16.66 11.87 -9.57
CA GLU A 500 17.08 10.46 -9.46
C GLU A 500 17.42 9.86 -10.82
N GLU A 501 16.65 10.21 -11.86
CA GLU A 501 16.71 9.60 -13.19
C GLU A 501 17.77 10.23 -14.11
N ASN A 502 18.52 11.23 -13.62
CA ASN A 502 19.60 11.90 -14.36
C ASN A 502 20.92 11.85 -13.58
N GLU A 503 21.98 11.31 -14.20
CA GLU A 503 23.31 11.23 -13.58
C GLU A 503 24.03 12.57 -13.42
N GLN A 504 23.59 13.58 -14.17
CA GLN A 504 24.21 14.90 -14.23
C GLN A 504 23.19 15.98 -13.88
N ILE A 505 23.71 17.15 -13.51
CA ILE A 505 22.89 18.34 -13.28
C ILE A 505 22.19 18.71 -14.59
N ILE A 506 20.88 18.93 -14.51
CA ILE A 506 20.08 19.42 -15.62
C ILE A 506 20.17 20.94 -15.61
N GLU A 507 20.86 21.49 -16.59
CA GLU A 507 21.02 22.93 -16.73
C GLU A 507 19.75 23.59 -17.30
N VAL A 508 19.44 24.79 -16.80
CA VAL A 508 18.36 25.62 -17.34
C VAL A 508 18.95 26.68 -18.26
N GLU A 509 18.37 26.80 -19.46
CA GLU A 509 18.72 27.83 -20.44
C GLU A 509 18.62 29.24 -19.85
N ASP A 510 19.57 30.12 -20.21
CA ASP A 510 19.70 31.49 -19.70
C ASP A 510 18.37 32.26 -19.65
N ALA A 511 17.56 32.15 -20.70
CA ALA A 511 16.28 32.86 -20.82
C ALA A 511 15.21 32.41 -19.79
N LYS A 512 15.40 31.27 -19.14
CA LYS A 512 14.46 30.65 -18.19
C LYS A 512 15.02 30.54 -16.77
N ARG A 513 16.23 31.04 -16.51
CA ARG A 513 16.89 30.92 -15.20
C ARG A 513 16.21 31.75 -14.12
N GLY A 514 16.12 31.18 -12.93
CA GLY A 514 15.69 31.90 -11.73
C GLY A 514 16.57 31.63 -10.51
N LYS A 515 16.10 32.02 -9.32
CA LYS A 515 16.94 32.09 -8.11
C LYS A 515 17.03 30.78 -7.31
N TYR A 516 16.37 29.73 -7.77
CA TYR A 516 16.30 28.46 -7.04
C TYR A 516 17.00 27.33 -7.78
N VAL A 517 17.41 26.33 -7.02
CA VAL A 517 17.76 25.00 -7.54
C VAL A 517 16.83 23.97 -6.92
N VAL A 518 16.50 22.94 -7.68
CA VAL A 518 15.51 21.92 -7.28
C VAL A 518 16.14 20.54 -7.34
N THR A 519 15.95 19.77 -6.27
CA THR A 519 16.25 18.33 -6.27
C THR A 519 14.93 17.58 -6.22
N PHE A 520 14.80 16.50 -6.98
CA PHE A 520 13.58 15.71 -6.94
C PHE A 520 13.79 14.24 -7.26
N ASP A 521 12.92 13.42 -6.69
CA ASP A 521 12.63 12.08 -7.16
C ASP A 521 11.29 12.15 -7.89
N PRO A 522 11.24 11.98 -9.22
CA PRO A 522 10.01 12.15 -9.98
C PRO A 522 8.97 11.10 -9.62
N LEU A 523 9.40 9.87 -9.30
CA LEU A 523 8.52 8.75 -9.02
C LEU A 523 9.19 7.68 -8.12
N ASP A 524 9.26 7.95 -6.82
CA ASP A 524 9.69 6.97 -5.82
C ASP A 524 8.72 5.78 -5.82
N GLY A 525 9.25 4.56 -5.69
CA GLY A 525 8.52 3.29 -5.78
C GLY A 525 8.22 2.79 -7.20
N SER A 526 8.71 3.44 -8.25
CA SER A 526 8.57 3.04 -9.66
C SER A 526 8.92 1.58 -9.97
N SER A 527 9.83 1.01 -9.18
CA SER A 527 10.43 -0.30 -9.42
C SER A 527 9.60 -1.49 -8.91
N ASN A 528 8.43 -1.26 -8.29
CA ASN A 528 7.29 -2.21 -8.32
C ASN A 528 6.12 -1.45 -8.92
N ILE A 529 6.32 -1.02 -10.17
CA ILE A 529 5.21 -0.72 -11.05
C ILE A 529 4.25 -1.93 -11.05
N ASP A 530 4.64 -3.19 -11.12
CA ASP A 530 3.70 -4.31 -11.39
C ASP A 530 2.70 -4.78 -10.28
N CYS A 531 2.10 -3.97 -9.36
CA CYS A 531 1.36 -4.50 -8.19
C CYS A 531 0.14 -3.75 -7.56
N LEU A 532 -0.43 -2.70 -8.17
CA LEU A 532 -1.57 -1.85 -7.66
C LEU A 532 -1.43 -1.13 -6.33
N VAL A 533 -0.72 -1.74 -5.38
CA VAL A 533 0.09 -1.11 -4.36
C VAL A 533 1.21 -0.35 -5.13
N SER A 534 0.77 0.57 -5.99
CA SER A 534 1.38 1.02 -7.25
C SER A 534 1.53 0.00 -8.41
N ILE A 535 1.06 0.39 -9.63
CA ILE A 535 0.63 -0.42 -10.84
C ILE A 535 1.44 -0.34 -12.18
N GLY A 536 1.33 -1.43 -12.98
CA GLY A 536 2.22 -1.86 -14.08
C GLY A 536 1.79 -3.11 -14.89
N TYR A 537 2.75 -3.81 -15.51
CA TYR A 537 2.60 -4.91 -16.49
C TYR A 537 3.88 -5.78 -16.70
N HIS A 538 3.78 -7.12 -16.69
CA HIS A 538 4.93 -8.01 -17.01
C HIS A 538 4.60 -9.36 -17.73
N ILE A 539 5.37 -9.69 -18.78
CA ILE A 539 5.41 -10.96 -19.58
C ILE A 539 6.85 -11.08 -20.20
N SER A 540 7.46 -12.21 -20.62
CA SER A 540 7.58 -13.62 -20.12
C SER A 540 8.70 -14.36 -20.93
N LEU A 541 9.14 -15.55 -20.45
CA LEU A 541 10.00 -16.56 -21.11
C LEU A 541 11.40 -16.12 -21.58
N PHE A 542 12.37 -16.13 -20.67
CA PHE A 542 13.62 -16.91 -20.68
C PHE A 542 14.41 -16.64 -19.38
N LEU A 543 15.13 -17.64 -18.89
CA LEU A 543 15.94 -17.61 -17.66
C LEU A 543 16.98 -16.47 -17.69
N PHE A 544 17.00 -15.58 -16.69
CA PHE A 544 18.23 -15.09 -16.07
C PHE A 544 17.97 -14.64 -14.63
N ASP A 545 18.84 -15.11 -13.73
CA ASP A 545 19.00 -14.71 -12.34
C ASP A 545 19.51 -13.26 -12.28
N GLU A 546 19.21 -12.55 -11.21
CA GLU A 546 19.70 -11.19 -10.87
C GLU A 546 19.02 -9.97 -11.54
N MET A 547 17.83 -9.61 -11.07
CA MET A 547 17.46 -8.20 -10.92
C MET A 547 16.67 -7.99 -9.61
N ASP A 548 17.04 -6.93 -8.92
CA ASP A 548 16.65 -6.57 -7.56
C ASP A 548 15.50 -5.54 -7.66
N ILE A 549 14.25 -5.99 -7.47
CA ILE A 549 13.01 -5.27 -7.84
C ILE A 549 12.39 -4.64 -6.56
N TYR A 550 12.48 -3.31 -6.37
CA TYR A 550 12.14 -2.57 -5.10
C TYR A 550 10.85 -1.72 -5.18
N ASN A 551 10.18 -1.43 -4.06
CA ASN A 551 8.71 -1.56 -3.99
C ASN A 551 7.83 -0.27 -3.87
N ALA A 552 6.53 -0.49 -4.14
CA ALA A 552 5.34 0.15 -3.55
C ALA A 552 4.99 1.61 -3.93
N GLU A 553 4.23 2.28 -3.05
CA GLU A 553 3.27 3.33 -3.42
C GLU A 553 3.90 4.63 -3.97
N LYS A 554 3.50 5.00 -5.21
CA LYS A 554 4.11 6.03 -6.06
C LYS A 554 4.03 7.41 -5.44
N CYS A 555 5.09 8.16 -5.61
CA CYS A 555 5.16 9.48 -5.04
C CYS A 555 6.24 10.32 -5.71
N THR A 556 6.10 11.63 -5.62
CA THR A 556 7.13 12.57 -6.07
C THR A 556 7.70 13.24 -4.83
N ILE A 557 9.02 13.30 -4.67
CA ILE A 557 9.67 14.01 -3.56
C ILE A 557 10.43 15.19 -4.14
N PHE A 558 10.41 16.34 -3.47
CA PHE A 558 11.20 17.48 -3.91
C PHE A 558 11.74 18.32 -2.75
N GLY A 559 12.91 18.91 -2.97
CA GLY A 559 13.51 19.94 -2.13
C GLY A 559 13.90 21.16 -2.97
N ILE A 560 13.82 22.35 -2.38
CA ILE A 560 14.12 23.63 -3.04
C ILE A 560 15.13 24.39 -2.19
N TRP A 561 16.22 24.81 -2.83
CA TRP A 561 17.26 25.67 -2.23
C TRP A 561 17.38 26.97 -3.02
N ARG A 562 17.90 28.00 -2.37
CA ARG A 562 18.38 29.20 -3.08
C ARG A 562 19.70 28.89 -3.76
N LYS A 563 19.86 29.35 -4.99
CA LYS A 563 21.14 29.40 -5.68
C LYS A 563 22.11 30.30 -4.90
N ILE A 564 23.38 29.92 -4.82
CA ILE A 564 24.43 30.65 -4.08
C ILE A 564 25.54 31.15 -4.99
N THR A 565 25.69 30.61 -6.20
CA THR A 565 26.67 31.06 -7.19
C THR A 565 26.10 32.07 -8.17
N GLU A 566 26.96 32.84 -8.85
CA GLU A 566 26.59 33.67 -10.00
C GLU A 566 26.57 32.83 -11.30
N GLY A 567 25.83 33.27 -12.33
CA GLY A 567 25.81 32.59 -13.64
C GLY A 567 24.96 31.32 -13.68
N PRO A 568 25.34 30.28 -14.47
CA PRO A 568 24.66 28.98 -14.49
C PRO A 568 24.70 28.27 -13.13
N ALA A 569 23.81 27.30 -12.90
CA ALA A 569 23.87 26.47 -11.70
C ALA A 569 25.10 25.56 -11.73
N THR A 570 25.82 25.48 -10.62
CA THR A 570 26.98 24.60 -10.46
C THR A 570 26.70 23.52 -9.42
N LYS A 571 27.60 22.53 -9.29
CA LYS A 571 27.49 21.51 -8.24
C LYS A 571 27.39 22.12 -6.83
N ASP A 572 28.09 23.22 -6.57
CA ASP A 572 28.09 23.89 -5.27
C ASP A 572 26.71 24.43 -4.87
N ASP A 573 25.89 24.82 -5.85
CA ASP A 573 24.50 25.23 -5.59
C ASP A 573 23.66 24.09 -5.00
N PHE A 574 24.02 22.82 -5.25
CA PHE A 574 23.32 21.66 -4.72
C PHE A 574 23.97 21.07 -3.47
N MET A 575 25.27 21.30 -3.23
CA MET A 575 26.00 20.78 -2.06
C MET A 575 25.70 21.57 -0.78
N GLN A 576 24.43 21.90 -0.56
CA GLN A 576 23.95 22.61 0.61
C GLN A 576 23.33 21.62 1.62
N PRO A 577 23.51 21.83 2.94
CA PRO A 577 22.85 20.99 3.94
C PRO A 577 21.32 21.17 3.89
N GLY A 578 20.58 20.14 4.31
CA GLY A 578 19.11 20.15 4.27
C GLY A 578 18.47 21.30 5.05
N LYS A 579 19.12 21.81 6.10
CA LYS A 579 18.63 23.00 6.85
C LYS A 579 18.59 24.30 6.04
N ALA A 580 19.27 24.36 4.89
CA ALA A 580 19.26 25.51 3.99
C ALA A 580 18.08 25.50 3.00
N MET A 581 17.26 24.43 2.98
CA MET A 581 16.05 24.39 2.16
C MET A 581 15.09 25.52 2.49
N VAL A 582 14.53 26.11 1.44
CA VAL A 582 13.45 27.11 1.57
C VAL A 582 12.06 26.48 1.52
N ALA A 583 11.94 25.33 0.87
CA ALA A 583 10.73 24.54 0.83
C ALA A 583 11.07 23.07 0.51
N ALA A 584 10.23 22.18 1.00
CA ALA A 584 10.27 20.76 0.66
C ALA A 584 8.85 20.21 0.63
N GLY A 585 8.67 19.09 -0.05
CA GLY A 585 7.39 18.41 -0.05
C GLY A 585 7.44 17.06 -0.71
N TYR A 586 6.30 16.39 -0.67
CA TYR A 586 6.05 15.19 -1.43
C TYR A 586 4.62 15.15 -1.94
N CYS A 587 4.41 14.46 -3.04
CA CYS A 587 3.09 14.10 -3.56
C CYS A 587 2.92 12.59 -3.41
N LEU A 588 1.97 12.13 -2.60
CA LEU A 588 1.65 10.71 -2.43
C LEU A 588 0.49 10.33 -3.35
N TYR A 589 0.72 9.33 -4.21
CA TYR A 589 -0.25 8.80 -5.16
C TYR A 589 -0.91 7.50 -4.65
N GLY A 590 -1.38 7.50 -3.40
CA GLY A 590 -2.04 6.34 -2.78
C GLY A 590 -3.51 6.18 -3.16
N SER A 591 -4.33 5.75 -2.20
CA SER A 591 -5.79 5.62 -2.35
C SER A 591 -6.51 6.95 -2.61
N ALA A 592 -5.87 8.07 -2.28
CA ALA A 592 -6.13 9.40 -2.83
C ALA A 592 -4.79 10.10 -3.14
N THR A 593 -4.83 11.17 -3.95
CA THR A 593 -3.63 11.98 -4.21
C THR A 593 -3.54 13.12 -3.20
N ILE A 594 -2.44 13.22 -2.46
CA ILE A 594 -2.17 14.32 -1.54
C ILE A 594 -0.80 14.93 -1.81
N VAL A 595 -0.71 16.26 -1.74
CA VAL A 595 0.55 17.00 -1.69
C VAL A 595 0.77 17.47 -0.26
N VAL A 596 1.91 17.11 0.33
CA VAL A 596 2.35 17.62 1.63
C VAL A 596 3.49 18.59 1.40
N LEU A 597 3.34 19.81 1.92
CA LEU A 597 4.25 20.92 1.67
C LEU A 597 4.67 21.57 2.98
N SER A 598 5.95 21.93 3.07
CA SER A 598 6.47 22.88 4.05
C SER A 598 7.31 23.95 3.37
N THR A 599 7.11 25.20 3.78
CA THR A 599 7.93 26.37 3.43
C THR A 599 8.77 26.84 4.62
N GLY A 600 8.99 25.96 5.61
CA GLY A 600 9.70 26.29 6.86
C GLY A 600 8.83 26.84 7.99
N HIS A 601 7.51 26.91 7.79
CA HIS A 601 6.54 27.42 8.76
C HIS A 601 5.44 26.38 9.07
N GLY A 602 5.88 25.15 9.35
CA GLY A 602 5.00 24.01 9.57
C GLY A 602 4.67 23.25 8.28
N VAL A 603 3.78 22.27 8.41
CA VAL A 603 3.48 21.27 7.37
C VAL A 603 1.99 21.25 7.10
N ASN A 604 1.60 21.26 5.83
CA ASN A 604 0.20 21.21 5.41
C ASN A 604 -0.01 20.19 4.29
N GLY A 605 -1.12 19.45 4.35
CA GLY A 605 -1.51 18.47 3.34
C GLY A 605 -2.72 18.93 2.53
N PHE A 606 -2.62 18.82 1.20
CA PHE A 606 -3.62 19.24 0.23
C PHE A 606 -4.05 18.05 -0.62
N MET A 607 -5.32 17.69 -0.59
CA MET A 607 -5.86 16.55 -1.33
C MET A 607 -6.38 16.99 -2.70
N LEU A 608 -6.09 16.21 -3.74
CA LEU A 608 -6.63 16.45 -5.07
C LEU A 608 -8.11 16.08 -5.12
N ASP A 609 -8.95 17.02 -5.52
CA ASP A 609 -10.26 16.71 -6.08
C ASP A 609 -10.12 16.43 -7.58
N PRO A 610 -10.24 15.17 -8.03
CA PRO A 610 -10.08 14.85 -9.45
C PRO A 610 -11.22 15.40 -10.32
N SER A 611 -12.37 15.75 -9.75
CA SER A 611 -13.53 16.23 -10.52
C SER A 611 -13.41 17.69 -10.95
N ILE A 612 -12.69 18.50 -10.18
CA ILE A 612 -12.38 19.90 -10.53
C ILE A 612 -10.89 20.12 -10.83
N GLY A 613 -10.06 19.11 -10.59
CA GLY A 613 -8.61 19.16 -10.83
C GLY A 613 -7.86 20.07 -9.87
N GLU A 614 -8.33 20.25 -8.63
CA GLU A 614 -7.75 21.19 -7.67
C GLU A 614 -7.28 20.52 -6.37
N PHE A 615 -6.16 21.02 -5.82
CA PHE A 615 -5.65 20.59 -4.52
C PHE A 615 -6.24 21.46 -3.42
N ILE A 616 -7.01 20.84 -2.52
CA ILE A 616 -7.73 21.52 -1.43
C ILE A 616 -7.06 21.16 -0.10
N LEU A 617 -6.86 22.16 0.77
CA LEU A 617 -6.32 21.97 2.11
C LEU A 617 -7.24 21.06 2.93
N THR A 618 -6.72 19.89 3.31
CA THR A 618 -7.43 18.90 4.13
C THR A 618 -6.74 18.61 5.45
N HIS A 619 -5.42 18.84 5.51
CA HIS A 619 -4.60 18.56 6.70
C HIS A 619 -3.80 19.81 7.09
N PRO A 620 -4.43 20.82 7.72
CA PRO A 620 -3.72 21.98 8.20
C PRO A 620 -2.81 21.64 9.38
N LYS A 621 -1.60 22.21 9.41
CA LYS A 621 -0.67 22.14 10.55
C LYS A 621 -0.40 20.71 11.04
N MET A 622 -0.07 19.81 10.11
CA MET A 622 0.27 18.41 10.44
C MET A 622 1.36 18.36 11.52
N ARG A 623 1.23 17.41 12.44
CA ARG A 623 2.15 17.18 13.56
C ARG A 623 2.40 15.71 13.76
N VAL A 624 3.67 15.33 13.91
CA VAL A 624 4.06 13.99 14.31
C VAL A 624 3.73 13.81 15.79
N PRO A 625 2.98 12.76 16.19
CA PRO A 625 2.80 12.44 17.60
C PRO A 625 4.14 12.26 18.31
N GLU A 626 4.24 12.65 19.59
CA GLU A 626 5.51 12.53 20.33
C GLU A 626 6.00 11.08 20.49
N LYS A 627 5.07 10.12 20.50
CA LYS A 627 5.32 8.67 20.61
C LYS A 627 4.23 7.91 19.86
N GLY A 628 4.60 6.89 19.10
CA GLY A 628 3.66 6.05 18.38
C GLY A 628 3.56 4.62 18.89
N LYS A 629 2.77 3.85 18.13
CA LYS A 629 2.53 2.41 18.37
C LYS A 629 2.96 1.55 17.19
N ILE A 630 3.63 2.13 16.19
CA ILE A 630 4.08 1.47 14.96
C ILE A 630 5.58 1.66 14.76
N TYR A 631 6.29 0.58 14.43
CA TYR A 631 7.62 0.67 13.83
C TYR A 631 7.57 0.15 12.39
N SER A 632 8.34 0.81 11.52
CA SER A 632 8.35 0.53 10.09
C SER A 632 9.74 0.23 9.59
N ILE A 633 10.00 -1.05 9.28
CA ILE A 633 11.29 -1.56 8.82
C ILE A 633 11.13 -2.85 8.01
N ASN A 634 11.98 -3.06 7.01
CA ASN A 634 12.09 -4.36 6.32
C ASN A 634 12.87 -5.36 7.19
N GLU A 635 12.13 -6.17 7.93
CA GLU A 635 12.64 -7.24 8.80
C GLU A 635 13.39 -8.36 8.08
N GLY A 636 13.19 -8.51 6.76
CA GLY A 636 13.94 -9.46 5.93
C GLY A 636 15.45 -9.20 5.93
N TYR A 637 15.87 -7.98 6.27
CA TYR A 637 17.28 -7.61 6.36
C TYR A 637 17.88 -7.71 7.77
N ALA A 638 17.19 -8.36 8.72
CA ALA A 638 17.63 -8.45 10.12
C ALA A 638 19.08 -8.92 10.30
N ARG A 639 19.56 -9.82 9.45
CA ARG A 639 20.95 -10.33 9.44
C ARG A 639 22.03 -9.28 9.18
N TYR A 640 21.67 -8.10 8.67
CA TYR A 640 22.61 -7.03 8.34
C TYR A 640 22.53 -5.84 9.30
N TRP A 641 21.64 -5.90 10.29
CA TRP A 641 21.46 -4.81 11.24
C TRP A 641 22.61 -4.71 12.23
N SER A 642 22.85 -3.51 12.74
CA SER A 642 23.71 -3.33 13.91
C SER A 642 23.08 -4.00 15.13
N LYS A 643 23.91 -4.25 16.16
CA LYS A 643 23.46 -4.83 17.41
C LYS A 643 22.39 -3.97 18.10
N GLY A 644 22.59 -2.66 18.13
CA GLY A 644 21.68 -1.68 18.71
C GLY A 644 20.35 -1.60 17.96
N LEU A 645 20.35 -1.67 16.62
CA LEU A 645 19.09 -1.73 15.85
C LEU A 645 18.35 -3.05 16.12
N SER A 646 19.08 -4.16 16.13
CA SER A 646 18.51 -5.49 16.42
C SER A 646 17.87 -5.53 17.81
N GLU A 647 18.55 -4.97 18.81
CA GLU A 647 18.05 -4.90 20.18
C GLU A 647 16.85 -3.96 20.30
N TYR A 648 16.89 -2.78 19.65
CA TYR A 648 15.75 -1.87 19.61
C TYR A 648 14.49 -2.56 19.07
N VAL A 649 14.59 -3.19 17.89
CA VAL A 649 13.47 -3.92 17.26
C VAL A 649 13.02 -5.09 18.14
N ARG A 650 13.96 -5.83 18.75
CA ARG A 650 13.63 -6.92 19.69
C ARG A 650 12.76 -6.41 20.84
N THR A 651 13.09 -5.27 21.44
CA THR A 651 12.26 -4.72 22.54
C THR A 651 10.86 -4.27 22.10
N ARG A 652 10.65 -3.98 20.81
CA ARG A 652 9.32 -3.62 20.27
C ARG A 652 8.41 -4.85 20.12
N LYS A 653 9.01 -6.00 19.78
CA LYS A 653 8.32 -7.30 19.65
C LYS A 653 8.15 -8.01 20.98
N PHE A 654 9.17 -7.93 21.83
CA PHE A 654 9.26 -8.61 23.12
C PHE A 654 9.46 -7.58 24.24
N PRO A 655 8.47 -6.71 24.48
CA PRO A 655 8.57 -5.69 25.52
C PRO A 655 8.54 -6.31 26.92
N GLU A 656 9.09 -5.58 27.88
CA GLU A 656 9.04 -5.91 29.32
C GLU A 656 7.59 -6.08 29.81
N ALA A 657 7.43 -6.79 30.93
CA ALA A 657 6.11 -7.02 31.52
C ALA A 657 5.35 -5.69 31.75
N GLY A 658 4.09 -5.65 31.31
CA GLY A 658 3.22 -4.47 31.42
C GLY A 658 3.28 -3.50 30.23
N LYS A 659 4.23 -3.64 29.30
CA LYS A 659 4.29 -2.86 28.05
C LYS A 659 3.64 -3.64 26.90
N LYS A 660 2.89 -2.92 26.03
CA LYS A 660 2.28 -3.51 24.83
C LYS A 660 3.30 -3.64 23.71
N VAL A 661 3.14 -4.67 22.88
CA VAL A 661 3.90 -4.81 21.64
C VAL A 661 3.62 -3.62 20.72
N MET A 662 4.63 -3.21 19.96
CA MET A 662 4.45 -2.21 18.90
C MET A 662 4.02 -2.95 17.63
N GLY A 663 3.02 -2.42 16.93
CA GLY A 663 2.58 -2.97 15.65
C GLY A 663 3.68 -2.80 14.60
N HIS A 664 3.85 -3.80 13.74
CA HIS A 664 4.73 -3.68 12.59
C HIS A 664 3.94 -3.28 11.35
N ARG A 665 4.46 -2.35 10.57
CA ARG A 665 3.98 -1.99 9.23
C ARG A 665 5.17 -1.78 8.33
N TYR A 666 5.12 -2.24 7.10
CA TYR A 666 6.14 -1.89 6.12
C TYR A 666 5.51 -2.00 4.74
N VAL A 667 4.98 -0.86 4.25
CA VAL A 667 4.42 -0.77 2.91
C VAL A 667 5.52 -1.03 1.89
N GLY A 668 6.74 -0.55 2.20
CA GLY A 668 7.90 -0.67 1.33
C GLY A 668 8.02 0.49 0.34
N SER A 669 7.29 1.58 0.57
CA SER A 669 7.45 2.90 -0.07
C SER A 669 7.75 3.92 1.02
N MET A 670 8.82 4.69 0.80
CA MET A 670 9.31 5.64 1.80
C MET A 670 8.24 6.68 2.13
N VAL A 671 7.59 7.25 1.11
CA VAL A 671 6.58 8.29 1.32
C VAL A 671 5.34 7.76 2.02
N ALA A 672 4.84 6.57 1.67
CA ALA A 672 3.68 5.99 2.34
C ALA A 672 3.96 5.67 3.82
N ASP A 673 5.13 5.10 4.10
CA ASP A 673 5.53 4.77 5.48
C ASP A 673 5.78 6.03 6.33
N ILE A 674 6.39 7.06 5.75
CA ILE A 674 6.61 8.35 6.43
C ILE A 674 5.31 9.14 6.60
N HIS A 675 4.43 9.17 5.60
CA HIS A 675 3.13 9.84 5.69
C HIS A 675 2.29 9.25 6.82
N ARG A 676 2.23 7.92 6.92
CA ARG A 676 1.62 7.23 8.06
C ARG A 676 2.31 7.59 9.38
N THR A 677 3.64 7.68 9.39
CA THR A 677 4.40 8.06 10.60
C THR A 677 4.08 9.49 11.05
N ILE A 678 3.88 10.42 10.11
CA ILE A 678 3.49 11.81 10.42
C ILE A 678 2.11 11.85 11.07
N LEU A 679 1.16 11.02 10.62
CA LEU A 679 -0.22 11.03 11.12
C LEU A 679 -0.38 10.22 12.43
N ASN A 680 0.15 8.99 12.45
CA ASN A 680 -0.09 8.03 13.53
C ASN A 680 1.04 7.97 14.56
N GLY A 681 2.16 8.62 14.26
CA GLY A 681 3.39 8.52 15.04
C GLY A 681 4.09 7.18 14.87
N GLY A 682 5.17 7.02 15.61
CA GLY A 682 6.02 5.84 15.58
C GLY A 682 7.32 6.16 14.89
N ILE A 683 7.96 5.14 14.32
CA ILE A 683 9.28 5.30 13.72
C ILE A 683 9.39 4.58 12.38
N PHE A 684 9.96 5.28 11.40
CA PHE A 684 10.43 4.71 10.14
C PHE A 684 11.94 4.48 10.23
N LEU A 685 12.36 3.29 9.82
CA LEU A 685 13.74 2.83 9.90
C LEU A 685 14.18 2.28 8.54
N TYR A 686 15.19 2.92 7.96
CA TYR A 686 15.86 2.45 6.76
C TYR A 686 17.35 2.23 7.05
N SER A 687 17.66 0.99 7.44
CA SER A 687 19.01 0.58 7.82
C SER A 687 19.88 0.24 6.61
N PRO A 688 21.21 0.15 6.79
CA PRO A 688 22.09 -0.43 5.78
C PRO A 688 21.68 -1.83 5.38
N THR A 689 22.02 -2.20 4.14
CA THR A 689 21.93 -3.58 3.64
C THR A 689 23.31 -4.04 3.20
N LYS A 690 23.44 -5.33 2.85
CA LYS A 690 24.69 -5.89 2.29
C LYS A 690 25.20 -5.06 1.10
N ASP A 691 24.29 -4.69 0.20
CA ASP A 691 24.61 -4.02 -1.06
C ASP A 691 24.56 -2.47 -0.94
N ALA A 692 24.15 -1.96 0.22
CA ALA A 692 24.09 -0.54 0.53
C ALA A 692 24.53 -0.28 1.99
N PRO A 693 25.84 -0.45 2.31
CA PRO A 693 26.36 -0.39 3.68
C PRO A 693 26.29 1.00 4.31
N THR A 694 26.16 2.05 3.49
CA THR A 694 25.96 3.44 3.94
C THR A 694 24.49 3.89 3.88
N GLY A 695 23.57 2.94 3.67
CA GLY A 695 22.16 3.19 3.37
C GLY A 695 21.89 3.27 1.87
N LYS A 696 20.63 3.04 1.49
CA LYS A 696 20.21 3.01 0.07
C LYS A 696 19.66 4.34 -0.41
N LEU A 697 18.97 5.06 0.47
CA LEU A 697 18.24 6.29 0.17
C LEU A 697 19.19 7.45 -0.13
N ARG A 698 18.80 8.34 -1.01
CA ARG A 698 19.56 9.47 -1.53
C ARG A 698 19.38 10.68 -0.64
N LEU A 699 20.49 11.32 -0.29
CA LEU A 699 20.50 12.40 0.68
C LEU A 699 19.69 13.60 0.19
N LEU A 700 19.94 14.06 -1.04
CA LEU A 700 19.42 15.33 -1.55
C LEU A 700 17.95 15.34 -1.90
N TYR A 701 17.43 14.22 -2.43
CA TYR A 701 16.06 14.17 -2.98
C TYR A 701 15.18 13.09 -2.34
N GLU A 702 15.67 12.38 -1.31
CA GLU A 702 14.83 11.50 -0.46
C GLU A 702 14.97 11.88 1.02
N CYS A 703 16.17 11.73 1.60
CA CYS A 703 16.37 11.88 3.05
C CYS A 703 16.18 13.32 3.54
N ALA A 704 16.82 14.30 2.91
CA ALA A 704 16.78 15.69 3.37
C ALA A 704 15.37 16.29 3.24
N PRO A 705 14.66 16.18 2.10
CA PRO A 705 13.27 16.66 2.01
C PRO A 705 12.35 16.04 3.06
N MET A 706 12.44 14.73 3.29
CA MET A 706 11.61 14.05 4.30
C MET A 706 11.97 14.47 5.72
N ALA A 707 13.26 14.59 6.03
CA ALA A 707 13.71 15.10 7.33
C ALA A 707 13.18 16.52 7.58
N PHE A 708 13.19 17.39 6.57
CA PHE A 708 12.67 18.75 6.68
C PHE A 708 11.18 18.76 7.01
N ILE A 709 10.37 17.96 6.30
CA ILE A 709 8.95 17.82 6.60
C ILE A 709 8.72 17.27 8.02
N VAL A 710 9.38 16.17 8.38
CA VAL A 710 9.17 15.49 9.68
C VAL A 710 9.55 16.39 10.84
N GLU A 711 10.67 17.11 10.76
CA GLU A 711 11.09 18.03 11.82
C GLU A 711 10.20 19.27 11.91
N GLN A 712 9.74 19.81 10.78
CA GLN A 712 8.73 20.89 10.77
C GLN A 712 7.38 20.45 11.36
N ALA A 713 7.09 19.16 11.33
CA ALA A 713 5.95 18.55 12.00
C ALA A 713 6.23 18.15 13.46
N GLY A 714 7.43 18.41 14.00
CA GLY A 714 7.80 18.15 15.40
C GLY A 714 8.43 16.78 15.68
N GLY A 715 8.74 16.01 14.64
CA GLY A 715 9.50 14.76 14.75
C GLY A 715 11.03 14.98 14.75
N ILE A 716 11.78 13.88 14.66
CA ILE A 716 13.25 13.87 14.54
C ILE A 716 13.65 13.04 13.33
N ALA A 717 14.73 13.43 12.64
CA ALA A 717 15.36 12.64 11.59
C ALA A 717 16.89 12.57 11.76
N THR A 718 17.44 11.35 11.72
CA THR A 718 18.86 11.06 11.95
C THR A 718 19.35 9.92 11.05
N ASN A 719 20.64 9.93 10.69
CA ASN A 719 21.28 8.77 10.05
C ASN A 719 21.83 7.77 11.09
N GLY A 720 21.54 8.00 12.38
CA GLY A 720 22.04 7.24 13.52
C GLY A 720 23.30 7.83 14.15
N LYS A 721 24.00 8.74 13.44
CA LYS A 721 25.20 9.44 13.94
C LYS A 721 25.01 10.96 14.00
N LYS A 722 24.36 11.53 12.99
CA LYS A 722 24.10 12.97 12.83
C LYS A 722 22.65 13.19 12.44
N ARG A 723 22.12 14.35 12.82
CA ARG A 723 20.85 14.87 12.30
C ARG A 723 20.95 15.04 10.78
N ILE A 724 19.94 14.57 10.05
CA ILE A 724 19.96 14.52 8.57
C ILE A 724 20.14 15.91 7.96
N LEU A 725 19.44 16.92 8.50
CA LEU A 725 19.47 18.29 7.96
C LEU A 725 20.80 19.02 8.20
N ASP A 726 21.68 18.47 9.03
CA ASP A 726 23.03 19.00 9.25
C ASP A 726 24.11 18.30 8.42
N VAL A 727 23.76 17.26 7.66
CA VAL A 727 24.69 16.59 6.75
C VAL A 727 24.92 17.49 5.54
N VAL A 728 26.18 17.84 5.29
CA VAL A 728 26.61 18.52 4.07
C VAL A 728 26.88 17.45 3.01
N PRO A 729 26.23 17.50 1.83
CA PRO A 729 26.46 16.54 0.76
C PRO A 729 27.87 16.64 0.17
N GLU A 730 28.47 15.50 -0.16
CA GLU A 730 29.74 15.40 -0.90
C GLU A 730 29.49 15.05 -2.39
N ASP A 731 28.34 14.46 -2.68
CA ASP A 731 27.91 14.07 -4.01
C ASP A 731 26.40 14.28 -4.22
N ILE A 732 26.00 14.61 -5.46
CA ILE A 732 24.60 14.85 -5.80
C ILE A 732 23.71 13.61 -5.65
N HIS A 733 24.29 12.41 -5.74
CA HIS A 733 23.62 11.13 -5.53
C HIS A 733 24.10 10.42 -4.26
N GLN A 734 24.72 11.14 -3.31
CA GLN A 734 25.16 10.56 -2.04
C GLN A 734 24.03 9.79 -1.36
N ARG A 735 24.32 8.57 -0.89
CA ARG A 735 23.38 7.75 -0.12
C ARG A 735 23.53 7.97 1.39
N SER A 736 22.45 7.71 2.13
CA SER A 736 22.42 7.77 3.59
C SER A 736 21.45 6.75 4.18
N THR A 737 21.69 6.39 5.43
CA THR A 737 20.71 5.75 6.31
C THR A 737 19.70 6.78 6.80
N LEU A 738 18.48 6.34 7.09
CA LEU A 738 17.43 7.23 7.57
C LEU A 738 16.63 6.58 8.68
N TYR A 739 16.59 7.24 9.84
CA TYR A 739 15.70 6.92 10.94
C TYR A 739 14.93 8.19 11.29
N LEU A 740 13.60 8.14 11.23
CA LEU A 740 12.78 9.32 11.50
C LEU A 740 11.42 8.97 12.07
N GLY A 741 10.81 9.94 12.74
CA GLY A 741 9.44 9.83 13.25
C GLY A 741 9.24 10.55 14.57
N SER A 742 8.41 9.96 15.41
CA SER A 742 8.09 10.43 16.76
C SER A 742 9.35 10.67 17.59
N LYS A 743 9.43 11.86 18.20
CA LYS A 743 10.57 12.30 18.99
C LYS A 743 11.04 11.25 20.01
N LYS A 744 10.13 10.73 20.85
CA LYS A 744 10.46 9.77 21.90
C LYS A 744 10.93 8.42 21.34
N ASP A 745 10.41 7.99 20.20
CA ASP A 745 10.78 6.71 19.60
C ASP A 745 12.17 6.78 18.95
N VAL A 746 12.51 7.91 18.31
CA VAL A 746 13.84 8.15 17.71
C VAL A 746 14.90 8.39 18.79
N GLU A 747 14.58 9.17 19.83
CA GLU A 747 15.46 9.34 20.99
C GLU A 747 15.73 8.00 21.68
N GLU A 748 14.71 7.16 21.86
CA GLU A 748 14.86 5.81 22.40
C GLU A 748 15.81 4.97 21.53
N LEU A 749 15.65 4.97 20.20
CA LEU A 749 16.56 4.29 19.27
C LEU A 749 18.02 4.75 19.43
N LEU A 750 18.26 6.06 19.53
CA LEU A 750 19.61 6.60 19.67
C LEU A 750 20.32 6.10 20.94
N THR A 751 19.58 5.81 22.02
CA THR A 751 20.17 5.19 23.22
C THR A 751 20.70 3.78 22.98
N PHE A 752 20.16 3.03 22.02
CA PHE A 752 20.67 1.72 21.64
C PHE A 752 21.92 1.84 20.77
N PHE A 753 21.99 2.82 19.88
CA PHE A 753 23.21 3.09 19.11
C PHE A 753 24.36 3.61 19.96
N ALA A 754 24.07 4.38 21.02
CA ALA A 754 25.09 4.84 21.96
C ALA A 754 25.72 3.70 22.78
N LYS A 755 25.02 2.56 22.94
CA LYS A 755 25.56 1.37 23.63
C LYS A 755 26.43 0.49 22.73
N ASP A 756 26.39 0.71 21.42
CA ASP A 756 27.21 0.00 20.43
C ASP A 756 28.57 0.68 20.18
N GLN A 757 28.71 1.95 20.55
CA GLN A 757 29.94 2.76 20.47
C GLN A 757 30.71 2.63 21.79
#